data_AF-F4WEC3-F1
#
_entry.id   AF-F4WEC3-F1
#
_cell.length_a   1.000
_cell.length_b   1.000
_cell.length_c   1.000
_cell.angle_alpha   90.00
_cell.angle_beta   90.00
_cell.angle_gamma   90.00
#
_symmetry.space_group_name_H-M   'P 1'
#
loop_
_entity.id
_entity.type
_entity.pdbx_description
1 polymer ?
#
loop_
_entity_poly.entity_id
_entity_poly.type
_entity_poly.pdbx_seq_one_letter_code
_entity_poly.pdbx_strand_id
1 'polypeptide(L)'
;MDIIVEFTPVYDDATVRSLANEFSRLKDECYVDHAGTTLYSDTQIRNVSANLHGSLYTNPHSTGSSLTQDIIERMRYRVLSHFNTNPDEYSVIFTSGATASLKIIAEGFRFTTDENNKLATSSHSGSFVYIQDNHTSVLGMRDVVATRGADVICLNHDQAFKVLGQRLTTIHDSNEKRNSNSLFVYSAQCNFSGLKYPLKWISDTHAGALSVFAKKPSTRWYVLLDAASFAATNKLDLSIYKPDFVCLSFYKMFGYPTGIGALLVKNKSSDVLDKMYYGGGTVDIALSFERFHRKRQILYQRFEDGTVPFLSIASLQYGFEILSKLTMDQISKHVFSLAKTLHHSLLILHHCNDKPVVKLYSDSDYEDRKSQGGIVTFNVMRSNGEYVGYMEVLNMAAIFKIHLRTGCFCNPGACQRHLSLSTKDILQNYEAGYTCGGIADLINGKPTGALFIYPIKSCGAYEITDSWNLNSKGLEYDREWMIMTSSGTCLTQKHYTNLCLLKPIVVKKQKIMKLTYPGMPMIEISLENTYGKSIKHPICQSRICESRVEGIDCGSEVSEWLSLALGKPKLRLVRQSHRREKKGLDKTELSFSSQAQYLAINEASVSWLSDKISHDLDFIKDTAVHRFRGNIIVKGCEAFDEMKWEHIRIGNNNFKINGPCTRCQMICIDQITGEKTIEPLRTLAEKFHGKLKFGIYLTRLENTQGMLKIGDHIYCS
;
A
#
# COMPACT_ATOMS: atom_id res chain seq x y z
N MET A 1 -7.86 -10.41 37.28
CA MET A 1 -8.43 -11.72 36.91
C MET A 1 -8.79 -11.59 35.46
N ASP A 2 -7.86 -11.96 34.60
CA ASP A 2 -7.95 -11.63 33.18
C ASP A 2 -8.76 -12.73 32.52
N ILE A 3 -10.02 -12.41 32.20
CA ILE A 3 -10.92 -13.33 31.53
C ILE A 3 -10.42 -13.42 30.08
N ILE A 4 -9.61 -14.44 29.81
CA ILE A 4 -9.31 -14.86 28.44
C ILE A 4 -10.64 -15.24 27.81
N VAL A 5 -11.06 -14.47 26.80
CA VAL A 5 -12.28 -14.80 26.04
C VAL A 5 -11.97 -16.01 25.18
N GLU A 6 -12.48 -17.17 25.60
CA GLU A 6 -12.29 -18.41 24.87
C GLU A 6 -12.95 -18.36 23.49
N PHE A 7 -12.37 -19.09 22.54
CA PHE A 7 -12.97 -19.30 21.22
C PHE A 7 -14.15 -20.27 21.33
N THR A 8 -15.31 -19.90 20.78
CA THR A 8 -16.48 -20.78 20.70
C THR A 8 -16.40 -21.66 19.45
N PRO A 9 -16.21 -22.98 19.55
CA PRO A 9 -16.16 -23.85 18.39
C PRO A 9 -17.52 -23.92 17.68
N VAL A 10 -17.50 -23.82 16.35
CA VAL A 10 -18.70 -23.85 15.48
C VAL A 10 -18.75 -25.08 14.58
N TYR A 11 -17.58 -25.71 14.34
CA TYR A 11 -17.43 -26.91 13.54
C TYR A 11 -17.15 -28.11 14.45
N ASP A 12 -17.62 -29.30 14.07
CA ASP A 12 -17.23 -30.54 14.72
C ASP A 12 -15.78 -30.95 14.36
N ASP A 13 -15.21 -31.84 15.17
CA ASP A 13 -13.82 -32.31 14.98
C ASP A 13 -13.57 -32.96 13.61
N ALA A 14 -14.59 -33.60 13.01
CA ALA A 14 -14.45 -34.23 11.71
C ALA A 14 -14.31 -33.18 10.60
N THR A 15 -15.10 -32.12 10.68
CA THR A 15 -15.03 -30.94 9.83
C THR A 15 -13.69 -30.21 10.01
N VAL A 16 -13.25 -29.98 11.25
CA VAL A 16 -11.94 -29.35 11.53
C VAL A 16 -10.79 -30.16 10.94
N ARG A 17 -10.76 -31.49 11.14
CA ARG A 17 -9.75 -32.38 10.53
C ARG A 17 -9.83 -32.37 8.99
N SER A 18 -11.02 -32.34 8.42
CA SER A 18 -11.21 -32.26 6.96
C SER A 18 -10.63 -30.94 6.39
N LEU A 19 -10.95 -29.80 7.01
CA LEU A 19 -10.41 -28.49 6.62
C LEU A 19 -8.89 -28.42 6.80
N ALA A 20 -8.35 -28.96 7.88
CA ALA A 20 -6.90 -29.03 8.10
C ALA A 20 -6.17 -29.81 6.99
N ASN A 21 -6.79 -30.85 6.43
CA ASN A 21 -6.25 -31.57 5.27
C ASN A 21 -6.37 -30.76 3.97
N GLU A 22 -7.50 -30.09 3.73
CA GLU A 22 -7.73 -29.24 2.54
C GLU A 22 -6.79 -28.03 2.47
N PHE A 23 -6.23 -27.60 3.60
CA PHE A 23 -5.30 -26.48 3.72
C PHE A 23 -3.98 -26.88 4.40
N SER A 24 -3.54 -28.14 4.23
CA SER A 24 -2.40 -28.74 4.94
C SER A 24 -1.08 -27.96 4.83
N ARG A 25 -0.91 -27.15 3.79
CA ARG A 25 0.21 -26.21 3.60
C ARG A 25 0.25 -25.03 4.60
N LEU A 26 -0.77 -24.87 5.45
CA LEU A 26 -0.79 -23.92 6.58
C LEU A 26 -0.28 -24.51 7.90
N LYS A 27 0.28 -25.74 7.90
CA LYS A 27 0.60 -26.50 9.12
C LYS A 27 1.40 -25.73 10.19
N ASP A 28 2.23 -24.78 9.77
CA ASP A 28 3.03 -23.91 10.64
C ASP A 28 2.80 -22.41 10.38
N GLU A 29 1.76 -22.02 9.63
CA GLU A 29 1.55 -20.65 9.12
C GLU A 29 0.18 -20.09 9.55
N CYS A 30 0.14 -18.88 10.12
CA CYS A 30 -1.09 -18.21 10.54
C CYS A 30 -1.53 -17.19 9.47
N TYR A 31 -2.42 -17.61 8.56
CA TYR A 31 -2.90 -16.74 7.48
C TYR A 31 -4.14 -15.93 7.87
N VAL A 32 -3.98 -14.60 8.03
CA VAL A 32 -5.05 -13.67 8.44
C VAL A 32 -5.32 -12.52 7.46
N ASP A 33 -4.93 -12.68 6.18
CA ASP A 33 -5.25 -11.76 5.07
C ASP A 33 -6.47 -12.21 4.22
N HIS A 34 -7.44 -12.91 4.81
CA HIS A 34 -8.65 -13.36 4.09
C HIS A 34 -9.43 -12.20 3.43
N ALA A 35 -9.39 -11.00 4.01
CA ALA A 35 -10.02 -9.80 3.44
C ALA A 35 -9.31 -9.26 2.18
N GLY A 36 -8.01 -9.57 2.01
CA GLY A 36 -7.28 -9.41 0.76
C GLY A 36 -7.66 -10.48 -0.24
N THR A 37 -7.35 -11.74 0.09
CA THR A 37 -7.50 -12.92 -0.76
C THR A 37 -7.83 -14.16 0.09
N THR A 38 -8.74 -15.01 -0.39
CA THR A 38 -8.98 -16.32 0.25
C THR A 38 -7.98 -17.35 -0.26
N LEU A 39 -7.69 -18.38 0.52
CA LEU A 39 -6.89 -19.52 0.07
C LEU A 39 -7.77 -20.56 -0.65
N TYR A 40 -7.24 -21.18 -1.69
CA TYR A 40 -7.88 -22.31 -2.39
C TYR A 40 -7.66 -23.63 -1.63
N SER A 41 -8.53 -24.62 -1.79
CA SER A 41 -8.30 -25.95 -1.19
C SER A 41 -7.42 -26.85 -2.08
N ASP A 42 -6.76 -27.83 -1.48
CA ASP A 42 -5.98 -28.83 -2.21
C ASP A 42 -6.87 -29.69 -3.12
N THR A 43 -8.08 -30.08 -2.67
CA THR A 43 -9.02 -30.85 -3.51
C THR A 43 -9.51 -30.05 -4.72
N GLN A 44 -9.78 -28.75 -4.55
CA GLN A 44 -10.14 -27.85 -5.67
C GLN A 44 -9.08 -27.83 -6.76
N ILE A 45 -7.80 -27.67 -6.40
CA ILE A 45 -6.71 -27.64 -7.39
C ILE A 45 -6.51 -29.01 -8.06
N ARG A 46 -6.62 -30.11 -7.31
CA ARG A 46 -6.57 -31.48 -7.89
C ARG A 46 -7.71 -31.72 -8.89
N ASN A 47 -8.94 -31.32 -8.54
CA ASN A 47 -10.10 -31.50 -9.41
C ASN A 47 -10.03 -30.60 -10.66
N VAL A 48 -9.58 -29.34 -10.53
CA VAL A 48 -9.28 -28.47 -11.67
C VAL A 48 -8.24 -29.12 -12.59
N SER A 49 -7.12 -29.60 -12.04
CA SER A 49 -6.06 -30.24 -12.83
C SER A 49 -6.58 -31.49 -13.57
N ALA A 50 -7.30 -32.37 -12.87
CA ALA A 50 -7.90 -33.57 -13.48
C ALA A 50 -8.90 -33.22 -14.59
N ASN A 51 -9.74 -32.21 -14.38
CA ASN A 51 -10.70 -31.73 -15.38
C ASN A 51 -10.02 -31.16 -16.62
N LEU A 52 -8.98 -30.34 -16.46
CA LEU A 52 -8.21 -29.76 -17.58
C LEU A 52 -7.40 -30.82 -18.34
N HIS A 53 -6.91 -31.87 -17.68
CA HIS A 53 -6.29 -33.02 -18.34
C HIS A 53 -7.29 -33.90 -19.11
N GLY A 54 -8.52 -34.06 -18.59
CA GLY A 54 -9.54 -34.95 -19.14
C GLY A 54 -10.50 -34.32 -20.16
N SER A 55 -10.49 -33.00 -20.34
CA SER A 55 -11.51 -32.27 -21.12
C SER A 55 -10.92 -31.44 -22.25
N LEU A 56 -11.49 -31.55 -23.45
CA LEU A 56 -11.15 -30.69 -24.58
C LEU A 56 -12.01 -29.42 -24.57
N TYR A 57 -11.49 -28.35 -23.97
CA TYR A 57 -12.12 -27.03 -24.04
C TYR A 57 -11.60 -26.23 -25.25
N THR A 58 -12.49 -25.94 -26.19
CA THR A 58 -12.22 -25.08 -27.35
C THR A 58 -12.80 -23.68 -27.16
N ASN A 59 -12.43 -22.70 -27.99
CA ASN A 59 -12.97 -21.34 -27.90
C ASN A 59 -14.52 -21.38 -28.04
N PRO A 60 -15.30 -20.75 -27.14
CA PRO A 60 -16.77 -20.78 -27.19
C PRO A 60 -17.38 -20.16 -28.46
N HIS A 61 -16.62 -19.38 -29.24
CA HIS A 61 -17.07 -18.79 -30.50
C HIS A 61 -16.80 -19.68 -31.73
N SER A 62 -16.14 -20.84 -31.57
CA SER A 62 -15.85 -21.77 -32.66
C SER A 62 -17.00 -22.76 -32.92
N THR A 63 -17.28 -23.04 -34.19
CA THR A 63 -18.23 -24.09 -34.61
C THR A 63 -17.82 -25.45 -34.03
N GLY A 64 -18.73 -26.07 -33.26
CA GLY A 64 -18.50 -27.35 -32.58
C GLY A 64 -18.18 -27.25 -31.07
N SER A 65 -18.07 -26.03 -30.51
CA SER A 65 -17.68 -25.78 -29.10
C SER A 65 -18.81 -25.97 -28.06
N SER A 66 -19.67 -27.00 -28.23
CA SER A 66 -20.84 -27.21 -27.36
C SER A 66 -20.46 -27.38 -25.89
N LEU A 67 -19.42 -28.16 -25.58
CA LEU A 67 -18.96 -28.40 -24.22
C LEU A 67 -18.51 -27.11 -23.49
N THR A 68 -17.78 -26.22 -24.19
CA THR A 68 -17.32 -24.96 -23.59
C THR A 68 -18.49 -23.99 -23.38
N GLN A 69 -19.43 -23.93 -24.30
CA GLN A 69 -20.63 -23.10 -24.14
C GLN A 69 -21.52 -23.63 -22.99
N ASP A 70 -21.75 -24.94 -22.93
CA ASP A 70 -22.49 -25.62 -21.87
C ASP A 70 -21.92 -25.34 -20.48
N ILE A 71 -20.59 -25.44 -20.29
CA ILE A 71 -19.99 -25.23 -18.98
C ILE A 71 -20.08 -23.77 -18.52
N ILE A 72 -19.99 -22.80 -19.46
CA ILE A 72 -20.18 -21.37 -19.17
C ILE A 72 -21.62 -21.12 -18.71
N GLU A 73 -22.62 -21.60 -19.45
CA GLU A 73 -24.02 -21.38 -19.08
C GLU A 73 -24.37 -22.10 -17.77
N ARG A 74 -23.98 -23.38 -17.59
CA ARG A 74 -24.14 -24.10 -16.31
C ARG A 74 -23.51 -23.34 -15.14
N MET A 75 -22.38 -22.68 -15.35
CA MET A 75 -21.76 -21.84 -14.30
C MET A 75 -22.59 -20.59 -13.98
N ARG A 76 -23.25 -19.96 -14.96
CA ARG A 76 -24.22 -18.87 -14.68
C ARG A 76 -25.35 -19.36 -13.78
N TYR A 77 -25.96 -20.51 -14.10
CA TYR A 77 -26.98 -21.14 -13.24
C TYR A 77 -26.44 -21.43 -11.83
N ARG A 78 -25.22 -21.97 -11.70
CA ARG A 78 -24.60 -22.27 -10.40
C ARG A 78 -24.38 -21.01 -9.55
N VAL A 79 -23.91 -19.93 -10.15
CA VAL A 79 -23.73 -18.62 -9.49
C VAL A 79 -25.07 -18.08 -9.01
N LEU A 80 -26.10 -18.04 -9.86
CA LEU A 80 -27.44 -17.55 -9.48
C LEU A 80 -28.06 -18.38 -8.34
N SER A 81 -27.93 -19.71 -8.43
CA SER A 81 -28.37 -20.66 -7.40
C SER A 81 -27.69 -20.42 -6.05
N HIS A 82 -26.38 -20.13 -6.03
CA HIS A 82 -25.65 -19.83 -4.79
C HIS A 82 -26.22 -18.60 -4.07
N PHE A 83 -26.64 -17.57 -4.82
CA PHE A 83 -27.28 -16.35 -4.30
C PHE A 83 -28.80 -16.45 -4.15
N ASN A 84 -29.37 -17.66 -4.25
CA ASN A 84 -30.81 -17.93 -4.13
C ASN A 84 -31.68 -17.11 -5.12
N THR A 85 -31.28 -17.10 -6.39
CA THR A 85 -32.06 -16.51 -7.49
C THR A 85 -31.92 -17.34 -8.78
N ASN A 86 -32.52 -16.87 -9.88
CA ASN A 86 -32.65 -17.60 -11.14
C ASN A 86 -32.46 -16.68 -12.37
N PRO A 87 -32.32 -17.24 -13.59
CA PRO A 87 -32.09 -16.44 -14.80
C PRO A 87 -33.25 -15.53 -15.21
N ASP A 88 -34.47 -15.80 -14.76
CA ASP A 88 -35.64 -14.96 -15.06
C ASP A 88 -35.58 -13.63 -14.29
N GLU A 89 -34.96 -13.64 -13.10
CA GLU A 89 -34.78 -12.44 -12.28
C GLU A 89 -33.43 -11.74 -12.49
N TYR A 90 -32.32 -12.48 -12.57
CA TYR A 90 -30.97 -11.93 -12.71
C TYR A 90 -30.15 -12.60 -13.81
N SER A 91 -29.44 -11.78 -14.59
CA SER A 91 -28.39 -12.20 -15.51
C SER A 91 -27.01 -12.18 -14.84
N VAL A 92 -26.15 -13.13 -15.17
CA VAL A 92 -24.72 -13.14 -14.79
C VAL A 92 -23.89 -12.59 -15.96
N ILE A 93 -23.04 -11.60 -15.71
CA ILE A 93 -21.99 -11.15 -16.61
C ILE A 93 -20.65 -11.49 -15.96
N PHE A 94 -19.80 -12.29 -16.60
CA PHE A 94 -18.47 -12.60 -16.08
C PHE A 94 -17.54 -11.41 -16.29
N THR A 95 -16.77 -11.07 -15.26
CA THR A 95 -15.82 -9.96 -15.24
C THR A 95 -14.49 -10.42 -14.68
N SER A 96 -13.44 -9.60 -14.70
CA SER A 96 -12.17 -9.93 -14.04
C SER A 96 -12.19 -9.79 -12.51
N GLY A 97 -13.32 -9.37 -11.92
CA GLY A 97 -13.48 -9.10 -10.50
C GLY A 97 -14.43 -7.95 -10.22
N ALA A 98 -14.76 -7.72 -8.95
CA ALA A 98 -15.70 -6.68 -8.52
C ALA A 98 -15.34 -5.27 -9.05
N THR A 99 -14.06 -4.92 -9.14
CA THR A 99 -13.60 -3.64 -9.74
C THR A 99 -14.01 -3.49 -11.20
N ALA A 100 -13.93 -4.54 -12.00
CA ALA A 100 -14.37 -4.50 -13.40
C ALA A 100 -15.91 -4.42 -13.50
N SER A 101 -16.63 -5.12 -12.62
CA SER A 101 -18.09 -5.00 -12.49
C SER A 101 -18.54 -3.58 -12.13
N LEU A 102 -17.87 -2.92 -11.17
CA LEU A 102 -18.12 -1.51 -10.82
C LEU A 102 -17.82 -0.57 -12.00
N LYS A 103 -16.72 -0.81 -12.72
CA LYS A 103 -16.35 -0.05 -13.92
C LYS A 103 -17.41 -0.16 -15.03
N ILE A 104 -17.91 -1.37 -15.30
CA ILE A 104 -18.99 -1.60 -16.28
C ILE A 104 -20.24 -0.77 -15.94
N ILE A 105 -20.63 -0.68 -14.66
CA ILE A 105 -21.76 0.17 -14.26
C ILE A 105 -21.41 1.66 -14.43
N ALA A 106 -20.22 2.11 -14.03
CA ALA A 106 -19.82 3.51 -14.19
C ALA A 106 -19.82 3.97 -15.66
N GLU A 107 -19.32 3.13 -16.56
CA GLU A 107 -19.25 3.42 -18.01
C GLU A 107 -20.59 3.20 -18.72
N GLY A 108 -21.46 2.33 -18.20
CA GLY A 108 -22.70 1.91 -18.85
C GLY A 108 -23.99 2.60 -18.36
N PHE A 109 -24.04 3.05 -17.11
CA PHE A 109 -25.29 3.55 -16.53
C PHE A 109 -25.77 4.86 -17.19
N ARG A 110 -27.08 4.96 -17.47
CA ARG A 110 -27.75 6.12 -18.06
C ARG A 110 -28.45 6.96 -16.98
N PHE A 111 -27.86 8.10 -16.61
CA PHE A 111 -28.43 9.02 -15.61
C PHE A 111 -29.58 9.91 -16.14
N THR A 112 -29.66 10.11 -17.46
CA THR A 112 -30.76 10.80 -18.16
C THR A 112 -31.75 9.79 -18.75
N THR A 113 -33.03 10.19 -18.87
CA THR A 113 -34.07 9.46 -19.62
C THR A 113 -34.35 10.04 -21.00
N ASP A 114 -33.77 11.18 -21.36
CA ASP A 114 -33.90 11.78 -22.70
C ASP A 114 -32.82 11.23 -23.64
N GLU A 115 -33.23 10.49 -24.67
CA GLU A 115 -32.32 9.86 -25.63
C GLU A 115 -31.75 10.85 -26.66
N ASN A 116 -32.37 12.02 -26.83
CA ASN A 116 -31.95 13.03 -27.80
C ASN A 116 -30.86 13.97 -27.26
N ASN A 117 -30.76 14.11 -25.93
CA ASN A 117 -29.94 15.16 -25.31
C ASN A 117 -28.66 14.61 -24.66
N LYS A 118 -27.69 14.24 -25.50
CA LYS A 118 -26.40 13.64 -25.09
C LYS A 118 -25.46 14.60 -24.34
N LEU A 119 -25.76 15.90 -24.30
CA LEU A 119 -25.16 16.88 -23.38
C LEU A 119 -26.27 17.43 -22.47
N ALA A 120 -26.70 16.64 -21.50
CA ALA A 120 -27.64 17.11 -20.48
C ALA A 120 -27.01 18.25 -19.66
N THR A 121 -27.72 19.36 -19.53
CA THR A 121 -27.44 20.35 -18.48
C THR A 121 -27.74 19.72 -17.11
N SER A 122 -26.96 20.08 -16.08
CA SER A 122 -26.95 19.40 -14.77
C SER A 122 -28.32 19.34 -14.07
N SER A 123 -29.26 20.21 -14.41
CA SER A 123 -30.62 20.22 -13.86
C SER A 123 -31.46 18.99 -14.21
N HIS A 124 -31.16 18.26 -15.29
CA HIS A 124 -32.00 17.15 -15.78
C HIS A 124 -31.39 15.75 -15.60
N SER A 125 -30.15 15.65 -15.14
CA SER A 125 -29.49 14.37 -14.89
C SER A 125 -29.75 13.86 -13.46
N GLY A 126 -29.63 12.54 -13.26
CA GLY A 126 -29.71 11.92 -11.93
C GLY A 126 -28.42 12.06 -11.11
N SER A 127 -28.43 11.47 -9.91
CA SER A 127 -27.31 11.54 -8.96
C SER A 127 -26.61 10.19 -8.81
N PHE A 128 -25.29 10.23 -8.65
CA PHE A 128 -24.48 9.12 -8.15
C PHE A 128 -24.19 9.35 -6.67
N VAL A 129 -24.83 8.55 -5.81
CA VAL A 129 -24.63 8.60 -4.35
C VAL A 129 -23.82 7.40 -3.91
N TYR A 130 -22.80 7.61 -3.09
CA TYR A 130 -22.00 6.52 -2.52
C TYR A 130 -21.65 6.82 -1.05
N ILE A 131 -21.27 5.80 -0.27
CA ILE A 131 -20.86 6.00 1.13
C ILE A 131 -19.35 6.20 1.27
N GLN A 132 -18.95 7.03 2.24
CA GLN A 132 -17.54 7.34 2.53
C GLN A 132 -16.68 6.08 2.69
N ASP A 133 -17.22 5.05 3.34
CA ASP A 133 -16.51 3.81 3.69
C ASP A 133 -16.54 2.75 2.57
N ASN A 134 -16.72 3.15 1.32
CA ASN A 134 -16.62 2.25 0.17
C ASN A 134 -15.15 1.92 -0.19
N HIS A 135 -14.96 0.77 -0.83
CA HIS A 135 -13.70 0.41 -1.48
C HIS A 135 -13.30 1.43 -2.57
N THR A 136 -12.00 1.67 -2.77
CA THR A 136 -11.46 2.65 -3.73
C THR A 136 -12.02 2.51 -5.15
N SER A 137 -12.39 1.30 -5.58
CA SER A 137 -13.04 1.05 -6.88
C SER A 137 -14.35 1.82 -7.08
N VAL A 138 -15.09 2.13 -6.01
CA VAL A 138 -16.29 2.98 -6.07
C VAL A 138 -15.90 4.46 -6.18
N LEU A 139 -14.84 4.88 -5.49
CA LEU A 139 -14.29 6.24 -5.62
C LEU A 139 -13.80 6.53 -7.04
N GLY A 140 -13.30 5.51 -7.75
CA GLY A 140 -12.93 5.58 -9.17
C GLY A 140 -14.12 5.69 -10.13
N MET A 141 -15.36 5.45 -9.69
CA MET A 141 -16.54 5.69 -10.52
C MET A 141 -16.84 7.18 -10.68
N ARG A 142 -16.45 8.02 -9.71
CA ARG A 142 -16.86 9.43 -9.59
C ARG A 142 -16.56 10.24 -10.85
N ASP A 143 -15.33 10.18 -11.35
CA ASP A 143 -14.92 10.97 -12.51
C ASP A 143 -15.61 10.48 -13.80
N VAL A 144 -15.84 9.17 -13.90
CA VAL A 144 -16.54 8.54 -15.04
C VAL A 144 -18.01 8.96 -15.08
N VAL A 145 -18.72 8.90 -13.94
CA VAL A 145 -20.15 9.25 -13.88
C VAL A 145 -20.38 10.76 -13.91
N ALA A 146 -19.48 11.57 -13.33
CA ALA A 146 -19.51 13.02 -13.47
C ALA A 146 -19.34 13.46 -14.94
N THR A 147 -18.42 12.83 -15.68
CA THR A 147 -18.27 13.05 -17.14
C THR A 147 -19.52 12.66 -17.93
N ARG A 148 -20.35 11.74 -17.41
CA ARG A 148 -21.67 11.37 -17.94
C ARG A 148 -22.81 12.24 -17.39
N GLY A 149 -22.49 13.36 -16.73
CA GLY A 149 -23.43 14.36 -16.23
C GLY A 149 -24.11 14.04 -14.90
N ALA A 150 -23.67 13.04 -14.15
CA ALA A 150 -24.26 12.71 -12.85
C ALA A 150 -23.81 13.66 -11.74
N ASP A 151 -24.73 14.07 -10.85
CA ASP A 151 -24.36 14.76 -9.61
C ASP A 151 -23.68 13.76 -8.65
N VAL A 152 -22.40 13.93 -8.37
CA VAL A 152 -21.62 13.04 -7.48
C VAL A 152 -21.75 13.48 -6.02
N ILE A 153 -22.29 12.60 -5.18
CA ILE A 153 -22.59 12.87 -3.78
C ILE A 153 -21.98 11.78 -2.89
N CYS A 154 -21.12 12.19 -1.94
CA CYS A 154 -20.61 11.33 -0.88
C CYS A 154 -21.50 11.46 0.36
N LEU A 155 -22.09 10.36 0.83
CA LEU A 155 -22.70 10.26 2.15
C LEU A 155 -21.61 9.90 3.16
N ASN A 156 -21.43 10.72 4.20
CA ASN A 156 -20.62 10.28 5.34
C ASN A 156 -21.34 9.17 6.14
N HIS A 157 -20.60 8.46 6.97
CA HIS A 157 -21.09 7.29 7.71
C HIS A 157 -22.39 7.57 8.49
N ASP A 158 -22.37 8.61 9.34
CA ASP A 158 -23.50 8.94 10.22
C ASP A 158 -24.70 9.48 9.43
N GLN A 159 -24.45 10.22 8.35
CA GLN A 159 -25.49 10.67 7.41
C GLN A 159 -26.18 9.49 6.73
N ALA A 160 -25.44 8.46 6.32
CA ALA A 160 -26.05 7.28 5.70
C ALA A 160 -27.01 6.58 6.68
N PHE A 161 -26.58 6.32 7.93
CA PHE A 161 -27.45 5.77 8.97
C PHE A 161 -28.62 6.70 9.33
N LYS A 162 -28.42 8.02 9.37
CA LYS A 162 -29.48 8.99 9.66
C LYS A 162 -30.53 9.07 8.56
N VAL A 163 -30.13 9.11 7.29
CA VAL A 163 -31.05 9.26 6.14
C VAL A 163 -31.77 7.94 5.86
N LEU A 164 -31.05 6.82 5.82
CA LEU A 164 -31.62 5.50 5.49
C LEU A 164 -32.24 4.78 6.71
N GLY A 165 -31.98 5.26 7.93
CA GLY A 165 -32.60 4.77 9.16
C GLY A 165 -33.94 5.45 9.52
N GLN A 166 -34.28 6.57 8.89
CA GLN A 166 -35.57 7.23 9.09
C GLN A 166 -36.70 6.43 8.43
N ARG A 167 -37.82 6.25 9.15
CA ARG A 167 -39.04 5.71 8.55
C ARG A 167 -39.59 6.73 7.55
N LEU A 168 -39.75 6.33 6.30
CA LEU A 168 -40.41 7.14 5.28
C LEU A 168 -41.87 7.36 5.68
N THR A 169 -42.20 8.61 6.05
CA THR A 169 -43.57 9.04 6.33
C THR A 169 -44.38 9.33 5.08
N THR A 170 -43.71 9.48 3.94
CA THR A 170 -44.32 9.82 2.66
C THR A 170 -43.82 8.84 1.59
N ILE A 171 -44.66 7.86 1.24
CA ILE A 171 -44.48 7.15 -0.01
C ILE A 171 -44.92 8.12 -1.10
N HIS A 172 -43.97 8.64 -1.89
CA HIS A 172 -44.31 9.36 -3.11
C HIS A 172 -44.81 8.36 -4.15
N ASP A 173 -46.12 8.07 -4.08
CA ASP A 173 -46.84 7.32 -5.10
C ASP A 173 -47.09 8.26 -6.30
N SER A 174 -46.02 8.53 -7.05
CA SER A 174 -46.04 9.48 -8.15
C SER A 174 -46.26 8.79 -9.49
N ASN A 175 -47.47 8.97 -10.01
CA ASN A 175 -47.79 8.89 -11.45
C ASN A 175 -47.10 10.02 -12.27
N GLU A 176 -46.15 10.75 -11.68
CA GLU A 176 -45.30 11.71 -12.40
C GLU A 176 -44.31 10.97 -13.30
N LYS A 177 -44.06 11.51 -14.50
CA LYS A 177 -42.97 11.02 -15.35
C LYS A 177 -41.64 11.13 -14.60
N ARG A 178 -40.96 10.00 -14.44
CA ARG A 178 -39.59 9.95 -13.91
C ARG A 178 -38.64 10.46 -14.98
N ASN A 179 -37.95 11.55 -14.69
CA ASN A 179 -37.17 12.32 -15.68
C ASN A 179 -35.65 12.06 -15.60
N SER A 180 -35.21 11.17 -14.71
CA SER A 180 -33.80 10.79 -14.52
C SER A 180 -33.69 9.44 -13.80
N ASN A 181 -32.49 8.85 -13.85
CA ASN A 181 -32.11 7.66 -13.06
C ASN A 181 -30.97 8.02 -12.10
N SER A 182 -31.10 7.68 -10.83
CA SER A 182 -30.05 7.87 -9.82
C SER A 182 -29.53 6.53 -9.31
N LEU A 183 -28.23 6.46 -9.02
CA LEU A 183 -27.54 5.25 -8.60
C LEU A 183 -27.00 5.42 -7.19
N PHE A 184 -27.40 4.56 -6.26
CA PHE A 184 -26.77 4.42 -4.95
C PHE A 184 -25.80 3.24 -4.95
N VAL A 185 -24.58 3.46 -4.45
CA VAL A 185 -23.55 2.42 -4.33
C VAL A 185 -23.10 2.31 -2.87
N TYR A 186 -23.14 1.10 -2.32
CA TYR A 186 -22.60 0.84 -1.00
C TYR A 186 -22.05 -0.59 -0.89
N SER A 187 -21.03 -0.77 -0.04
CA SER A 187 -20.44 -2.07 0.22
C SER A 187 -21.30 -2.78 1.28
N ALA A 188 -21.66 -4.04 1.05
CA ALA A 188 -22.46 -4.82 2.00
C ALA A 188 -21.69 -5.13 3.30
N GLN A 189 -20.35 -5.18 3.21
CA GLN A 189 -19.43 -5.24 4.35
C GLN A 189 -18.27 -4.28 4.11
N CYS A 190 -17.96 -3.44 5.09
CA CYS A 190 -16.78 -2.58 5.10
C CYS A 190 -15.52 -3.44 5.15
N ASN A 191 -14.65 -3.31 4.14
CA ASN A 191 -13.38 -4.02 4.07
C ASN A 191 -12.27 -3.40 4.94
N PHE A 192 -12.59 -2.35 5.71
CA PHE A 192 -11.73 -1.77 6.75
C PHE A 192 -12.18 -2.24 8.14
N SER A 193 -13.39 -1.90 8.59
CA SER A 193 -13.83 -2.18 9.97
C SER A 193 -14.59 -3.49 10.15
N GLY A 194 -14.92 -4.20 9.06
CA GLY A 194 -15.76 -5.40 9.11
C GLY A 194 -17.25 -5.14 9.29
N LEU A 195 -17.69 -3.89 9.49
CA LEU A 195 -19.10 -3.53 9.65
C LEU A 195 -19.95 -3.99 8.45
N LYS A 196 -21.09 -4.61 8.72
CA LYS A 196 -22.10 -5.01 7.74
C LYS A 196 -23.18 -3.95 7.67
N TYR A 197 -23.29 -3.30 6.51
CA TYR A 197 -24.33 -2.30 6.31
C TYR A 197 -25.69 -2.96 6.11
N PRO A 198 -26.79 -2.37 6.62
CA PRO A 198 -28.12 -2.97 6.50
C PRO A 198 -28.51 -3.25 5.04
N LEU A 199 -28.75 -4.51 4.68
CA LEU A 199 -29.26 -4.87 3.35
C LEU A 199 -30.66 -4.31 3.08
N LYS A 200 -31.40 -3.90 4.13
CA LYS A 200 -32.69 -3.20 4.00
C LYS A 200 -32.57 -1.85 3.26
N TRP A 201 -31.40 -1.20 3.31
CA TRP A 201 -31.16 0.04 2.58
C TRP A 201 -31.40 -0.08 1.07
N ILE A 202 -31.35 -1.28 0.50
CA ILE A 202 -31.76 -1.56 -0.88
C ILE A 202 -33.23 -1.14 -1.09
N SER A 203 -34.15 -1.70 -0.29
CA SER A 203 -35.58 -1.39 -0.36
C SER A 203 -35.89 0.05 0.08
N ASP A 204 -35.20 0.58 1.10
CA ASP A 204 -35.41 1.95 1.57
C ASP A 204 -34.97 2.97 0.48
N THR A 205 -33.91 2.66 -0.28
CA THR A 205 -33.47 3.45 -1.44
C THR A 205 -34.43 3.35 -2.62
N HIS A 206 -34.94 2.16 -2.94
CA HIS A 206 -35.98 1.99 -3.98
C HIS A 206 -37.27 2.75 -3.66
N ALA A 207 -37.59 2.88 -2.38
CA ALA A 207 -38.71 3.69 -1.88
C ALA A 207 -38.43 5.22 -1.84
N GLY A 208 -37.24 5.65 -2.29
CA GLY A 208 -36.89 7.08 -2.44
C GLY A 208 -36.31 7.75 -1.20
N ALA A 209 -35.77 7.01 -0.22
CA ALA A 209 -35.18 7.61 0.98
C ALA A 209 -34.06 8.62 0.72
N LEU A 210 -33.34 8.47 -0.40
CA LEU A 210 -32.30 9.41 -0.83
C LEU A 210 -32.82 10.60 -1.66
N SER A 211 -34.08 10.58 -2.13
CA SER A 211 -34.63 11.60 -3.04
C SER A 211 -34.61 13.02 -2.46
N VAL A 212 -34.96 13.17 -1.17
CA VAL A 212 -34.95 14.47 -0.48
C VAL A 212 -33.51 14.95 -0.28
N PHE A 213 -32.62 14.06 0.17
CA PHE A 213 -31.22 14.38 0.43
C PHE A 213 -30.46 14.79 -0.85
N ALA A 214 -30.65 14.03 -1.94
CA ALA A 214 -30.05 14.31 -3.25
C ALA A 214 -30.74 15.46 -4.01
N LYS A 215 -31.87 15.99 -3.50
CA LYS A 215 -32.73 16.99 -4.18
C LYS A 215 -33.25 16.51 -5.55
N LYS A 216 -33.58 15.23 -5.66
CA LYS A 216 -34.11 14.57 -6.87
C LYS A 216 -35.44 13.85 -6.56
N PRO A 217 -36.56 14.56 -6.40
CA PRO A 217 -37.85 13.95 -6.03
C PRO A 217 -38.37 12.96 -7.09
N SER A 218 -38.22 13.30 -8.39
CA SER A 218 -38.81 12.53 -9.51
C SER A 218 -37.79 11.63 -10.24
N THR A 219 -36.78 11.10 -9.54
CA THR A 219 -35.76 10.18 -10.09
C THR A 219 -36.11 8.71 -9.83
N ARG A 220 -35.74 7.80 -10.74
CA ARG A 220 -35.77 6.34 -10.46
C ARG A 220 -34.46 5.95 -9.77
N TRP A 221 -34.55 5.47 -8.53
CA TRP A 221 -33.40 4.95 -7.80
C TRP A 221 -33.05 3.51 -8.19
N TYR A 222 -31.76 3.26 -8.33
CA TYR A 222 -31.14 1.95 -8.50
C TYR A 222 -30.05 1.74 -7.45
N VAL A 223 -29.78 0.48 -7.11
CA VAL A 223 -28.78 0.11 -6.10
C VAL A 223 -27.76 -0.86 -6.68
N LEU A 224 -26.48 -0.47 -6.59
CA LEU A 224 -25.32 -1.34 -6.85
C LEU A 224 -24.71 -1.74 -5.51
N LEU A 225 -24.83 -3.02 -5.18
CA LEU A 225 -24.29 -3.60 -3.96
C LEU A 225 -22.87 -4.13 -4.22
N ASP A 226 -21.88 -3.55 -3.54
CA ASP A 226 -20.54 -4.14 -3.47
C ASP A 226 -20.53 -5.27 -2.44
N ALA A 227 -20.74 -6.49 -2.93
CA ALA A 227 -20.78 -7.70 -2.13
C ALA A 227 -19.41 -8.39 -2.00
N ALA A 228 -18.33 -7.82 -2.54
CA ALA A 228 -17.05 -8.52 -2.68
C ALA A 228 -16.39 -8.92 -1.34
N SER A 229 -16.59 -8.15 -0.26
CA SER A 229 -16.16 -8.53 1.10
C SER A 229 -17.23 -9.32 1.87
N PHE A 230 -18.51 -9.12 1.56
CA PHE A 230 -19.63 -9.73 2.27
C PHE A 230 -19.85 -11.20 1.88
N ALA A 231 -19.92 -11.47 0.57
CA ALA A 231 -20.19 -12.80 0.01
C ALA A 231 -19.07 -13.83 0.30
N ALA A 232 -17.88 -13.36 0.68
CA ALA A 232 -16.78 -14.19 1.16
C ALA A 232 -17.18 -15.09 2.34
N THR A 233 -17.91 -14.54 3.30
CA THR A 233 -18.14 -15.17 4.62
C THR A 233 -19.58 -15.04 5.12
N ASN A 234 -20.51 -14.51 4.32
CA ASN A 234 -21.91 -14.32 4.71
C ASN A 234 -22.89 -14.73 3.60
N LYS A 235 -24.07 -15.22 3.98
CA LYS A 235 -25.15 -15.51 3.05
C LYS A 235 -25.74 -14.21 2.50
N LEU A 236 -25.62 -14.00 1.19
CA LEU A 236 -26.42 -13.01 0.45
C LEU A 236 -27.59 -13.75 -0.23
N ASP A 237 -28.82 -13.32 0.04
CA ASP A 237 -30.05 -13.97 -0.45
C ASP A 237 -30.84 -13.02 -1.34
N LEU A 238 -30.73 -13.20 -2.66
CA LEU A 238 -31.34 -12.33 -3.65
C LEU A 238 -32.84 -12.61 -3.85
N SER A 239 -33.40 -13.66 -3.26
CA SER A 239 -34.86 -13.79 -3.16
C SER A 239 -35.47 -12.80 -2.16
N ILE A 240 -34.67 -12.33 -1.18
CA ILE A 240 -35.08 -11.40 -0.12
C ILE A 240 -34.63 -9.98 -0.43
N TYR A 241 -33.33 -9.77 -0.67
CA TYR A 241 -32.74 -8.45 -0.91
C TYR A 241 -32.42 -8.30 -2.39
N LYS A 242 -33.11 -7.37 -3.08
CA LYS A 242 -33.17 -7.35 -4.55
C LYS A 242 -32.51 -6.09 -5.18
N PRO A 243 -31.19 -5.87 -5.00
CA PRO A 243 -30.47 -4.75 -5.60
C PRO A 243 -30.47 -4.89 -7.12
N ASP A 244 -30.33 -3.79 -7.85
CA ASP A 244 -30.32 -3.80 -9.32
C ASP A 244 -29.05 -4.42 -9.88
N PHE A 245 -27.93 -4.22 -9.17
CA PHE A 245 -26.61 -4.70 -9.56
C PHE A 245 -25.86 -5.25 -8.34
N VAL A 246 -25.10 -6.34 -8.51
CA VAL A 246 -24.21 -6.91 -7.48
C VAL A 246 -22.85 -7.20 -8.07
N CYS A 247 -21.77 -6.70 -7.48
CA CYS A 247 -20.41 -7.04 -7.90
C CYS A 247 -19.73 -8.04 -6.97
N LEU A 248 -18.99 -8.97 -7.57
CA LEU A 248 -18.42 -10.16 -6.92
C LEU A 248 -16.99 -10.44 -7.40
N SER A 249 -16.18 -11.06 -6.54
CA SER A 249 -14.86 -11.59 -6.85
C SER A 249 -14.74 -13.00 -6.29
N PHE A 250 -14.66 -14.04 -7.13
CA PHE A 250 -14.72 -15.43 -6.68
C PHE A 250 -13.48 -15.87 -5.86
N TYR A 251 -12.33 -15.27 -6.15
CA TYR A 251 -11.11 -15.47 -5.37
C TYR A 251 -11.23 -15.03 -3.89
N LYS A 252 -12.22 -14.18 -3.55
CA LYS A 252 -12.55 -13.82 -2.16
C LYS A 252 -13.55 -14.77 -1.49
N MET A 253 -14.05 -15.77 -2.20
CA MET A 253 -14.96 -16.78 -1.67
C MET A 253 -14.24 -18.12 -1.48
N PHE A 254 -13.35 -18.48 -2.41
CA PHE A 254 -12.66 -19.77 -2.42
C PHE A 254 -11.28 -19.74 -3.11
N GLY A 255 -10.64 -18.58 -3.19
CA GLY A 255 -9.22 -18.39 -3.55
C GLY A 255 -8.82 -18.57 -5.03
N TYR A 256 -9.31 -19.61 -5.70
CA TYR A 256 -8.97 -19.91 -7.09
C TYR A 256 -10.24 -20.07 -7.96
N PRO A 257 -10.28 -19.49 -9.18
CA PRO A 257 -9.23 -18.72 -9.83
C PRO A 257 -9.17 -17.26 -9.38
N THR A 258 -7.99 -16.64 -9.49
CA THR A 258 -7.84 -15.18 -9.50
C THR A 258 -8.22 -14.62 -10.86
N GLY A 259 -8.41 -13.30 -10.96
CA GLY A 259 -8.74 -12.63 -12.22
C GLY A 259 -10.13 -12.94 -12.79
N ILE A 260 -11.05 -13.48 -11.97
CA ILE A 260 -12.45 -13.72 -12.32
C ILE A 260 -13.41 -13.30 -11.21
N GLY A 261 -14.52 -12.71 -11.63
CA GLY A 261 -15.63 -12.27 -10.81
C GLY A 261 -16.91 -12.20 -11.64
N ALA A 262 -17.92 -11.54 -11.10
CA ALA A 262 -19.19 -11.36 -11.79
C ALA A 262 -19.83 -10.00 -11.50
N LEU A 263 -20.67 -9.57 -12.42
CA LEU A 263 -21.70 -8.57 -12.24
C LEU A 263 -23.04 -9.28 -12.40
N LEU A 264 -23.81 -9.39 -11.32
CA LEU A 264 -25.21 -9.81 -11.39
C LEU A 264 -26.04 -8.58 -11.72
N VAL A 265 -26.89 -8.67 -12.75
CA VAL A 265 -27.78 -7.59 -13.18
C VAL A 265 -29.22 -8.07 -13.10
N LYS A 266 -30.06 -7.36 -12.35
CA LYS A 266 -31.50 -7.60 -12.29
C LYS A 266 -32.10 -7.31 -13.66
N ASN A 267 -32.80 -8.27 -14.25
CA ASN A 267 -33.20 -8.19 -15.66
C ASN A 267 -34.09 -6.95 -15.96
N LYS A 268 -34.95 -6.57 -15.00
CA LYS A 268 -35.82 -5.36 -15.03
C LYS A 268 -35.09 -4.01 -14.88
N SER A 269 -33.77 -4.04 -14.76
CA SER A 269 -32.88 -2.88 -14.60
C SER A 269 -31.73 -2.91 -15.63
N SER A 270 -31.82 -3.77 -16.64
CA SER A 270 -30.85 -3.92 -17.73
C SER A 270 -30.98 -2.84 -18.82
N ASP A 271 -32.10 -2.13 -18.83
CA ASP A 271 -32.49 -1.04 -19.73
C ASP A 271 -31.69 0.25 -19.49
N VAL A 272 -31.22 0.50 -18.27
CA VAL A 272 -30.36 1.64 -17.95
C VAL A 272 -28.88 1.41 -18.23
N LEU A 273 -28.48 0.23 -18.72
CA LEU A 273 -27.09 -0.09 -19.07
C LEU A 273 -26.84 0.02 -20.58
N ASP A 274 -26.40 1.20 -21.02
CA ASP A 274 -25.96 1.48 -22.39
C ASP A 274 -24.43 1.44 -22.50
N LYS A 275 -23.92 0.34 -23.06
CA LYS A 275 -22.48 0.14 -23.30
C LYS A 275 -22.05 0.96 -24.50
N MET A 276 -21.09 1.88 -24.35
CA MET A 276 -20.55 2.64 -25.50
C MET A 276 -19.65 1.78 -26.39
N TYR A 277 -18.61 1.18 -25.82
CA TYR A 277 -17.62 0.33 -26.50
C TYR A 277 -18.24 -0.98 -27.03
N TYR A 278 -17.61 -1.58 -28.05
CA TYR A 278 -17.88 -2.94 -28.48
C TYR A 278 -16.58 -3.62 -28.94
N GLY A 279 -16.46 -4.91 -28.65
CA GLY A 279 -15.41 -5.79 -29.16
C GLY A 279 -15.98 -7.02 -29.86
N GLY A 280 -15.09 -7.94 -30.26
CA GLY A 280 -15.49 -9.26 -30.75
C GLY A 280 -16.42 -9.97 -29.76
N GLY A 281 -17.36 -10.76 -30.26
CA GLY A 281 -18.38 -11.43 -29.43
C GLY A 281 -19.56 -10.53 -28.99
N THR A 282 -19.45 -9.19 -29.03
CA THR A 282 -20.48 -8.28 -28.48
C THR A 282 -21.43 -7.64 -29.51
N VAL A 283 -21.14 -7.83 -30.81
CA VAL A 283 -21.92 -7.32 -31.94
C VAL A 283 -22.46 -8.45 -32.81
N ASP A 284 -23.57 -8.17 -33.48
CA ASP A 284 -24.13 -8.99 -34.56
C ASP A 284 -23.51 -8.59 -35.91
N ILE A 285 -23.27 -7.29 -36.11
CA ILE A 285 -22.63 -6.71 -37.29
C ILE A 285 -21.93 -5.40 -36.91
N ALA A 286 -20.81 -5.11 -37.57
CA ALA A 286 -20.17 -3.80 -37.60
C ALA A 286 -19.61 -3.58 -39.02
N LEU A 287 -19.77 -2.36 -39.55
CA LEU A 287 -19.14 -1.97 -40.82
C LEU A 287 -17.74 -1.42 -40.53
N SER A 288 -16.79 -1.71 -41.42
CA SER A 288 -15.38 -1.26 -41.27
C SER A 288 -15.16 0.18 -41.71
N PHE A 289 -15.93 0.65 -42.70
CA PHE A 289 -15.81 1.98 -43.28
C PHE A 289 -16.82 2.98 -42.69
N GLU A 290 -18.06 2.55 -42.45
CA GLU A 290 -19.11 3.36 -41.86
C GLU A 290 -19.19 3.19 -40.34
N ARG A 291 -19.61 4.24 -39.63
CA ARG A 291 -19.81 4.20 -38.16
C ARG A 291 -21.11 3.50 -37.75
N PHE A 292 -21.42 2.37 -38.39
CA PHE A 292 -22.60 1.54 -38.14
C PHE A 292 -22.21 0.23 -37.45
N HIS A 293 -22.91 -0.10 -36.36
CA HIS A 293 -22.79 -1.38 -35.67
C HIS A 293 -24.11 -1.73 -34.97
N ARG A 294 -24.39 -3.03 -34.82
CA ARG A 294 -25.51 -3.54 -34.02
C ARG A 294 -24.97 -4.41 -32.90
N LYS A 295 -25.18 -3.98 -31.66
CA LYS A 295 -24.80 -4.75 -30.46
C LYS A 295 -25.79 -5.89 -30.23
N ARG A 296 -25.30 -7.00 -29.68
CA ARG A 296 -26.11 -8.16 -29.30
C ARG A 296 -27.18 -7.75 -28.28
N GLN A 297 -28.35 -8.37 -28.41
CA GLN A 297 -29.50 -8.06 -27.55
C GLN A 297 -29.40 -8.76 -26.18
N ILE A 298 -28.81 -9.97 -26.14
CA ILE A 298 -28.59 -10.73 -24.90
C ILE A 298 -27.59 -9.99 -24.00
N LEU A 299 -27.98 -9.72 -22.76
CA LEU A 299 -27.26 -8.80 -21.87
C LEU A 299 -25.81 -9.21 -21.63
N TYR A 300 -25.54 -10.45 -21.23
CA TYR A 300 -24.18 -10.87 -20.92
C TYR A 300 -23.29 -10.84 -22.18
N GLN A 301 -23.80 -11.27 -23.33
CA GLN A 301 -23.09 -11.19 -24.61
C GLN A 301 -22.77 -9.74 -25.03
N ARG A 302 -23.60 -8.77 -24.65
CA ARG A 302 -23.35 -7.34 -24.89
C ARG A 302 -22.16 -6.81 -24.07
N PHE A 303 -21.93 -7.34 -22.87
CA PHE A 303 -20.94 -6.83 -21.92
C PHE A 303 -19.67 -7.66 -21.78
N GLU A 304 -19.65 -8.91 -22.24
CA GLU A 304 -18.47 -9.78 -22.26
C GLU A 304 -17.64 -9.56 -23.54
N ASP A 305 -16.67 -8.64 -23.49
CA ASP A 305 -15.79 -8.34 -24.62
C ASP A 305 -14.80 -9.48 -24.93
N GLY A 306 -14.83 -9.97 -26.17
CA GLY A 306 -13.90 -10.97 -26.67
C GLY A 306 -14.23 -12.40 -26.23
N THR A 307 -13.19 -13.20 -25.97
CA THR A 307 -13.35 -14.56 -25.43
C THR A 307 -13.27 -14.48 -23.91
N VAL A 308 -14.36 -14.85 -23.23
CA VAL A 308 -14.38 -14.97 -21.76
C VAL A 308 -13.35 -16.00 -21.27
N PRO A 309 -12.81 -15.89 -20.03
CA PRO A 309 -11.81 -16.83 -19.50
C PRO A 309 -12.45 -18.18 -19.14
N PHE A 310 -12.83 -18.96 -20.16
CA PHE A 310 -13.68 -20.14 -20.05
C PHE A 310 -13.09 -21.26 -19.17
N LEU A 311 -11.76 -21.43 -19.15
CA LEU A 311 -11.08 -22.37 -18.24
C LEU A 311 -11.21 -21.92 -16.77
N SER A 312 -11.12 -20.62 -16.50
CA SER A 312 -11.35 -20.05 -15.17
C SER A 312 -12.82 -20.18 -14.78
N ILE A 313 -13.76 -19.96 -15.72
CA ILE A 313 -15.21 -20.16 -15.48
C ILE A 313 -15.50 -21.62 -15.12
N ALA A 314 -14.97 -22.59 -15.88
CA ALA A 314 -15.13 -24.01 -15.58
C ALA A 314 -14.58 -24.37 -14.19
N SER A 315 -13.42 -23.80 -13.83
CA SER A 315 -12.76 -24.01 -12.54
C SER A 315 -13.55 -23.51 -11.32
N LEU A 316 -14.49 -22.56 -11.50
CA LEU A 316 -15.34 -22.06 -10.41
C LEU A 316 -16.18 -23.17 -9.75
N GLN A 317 -16.54 -24.21 -10.50
CA GLN A 317 -17.36 -25.32 -10.00
C GLN A 317 -16.75 -25.95 -8.74
N TYR A 318 -15.45 -26.23 -8.77
CA TYR A 318 -14.73 -26.87 -7.67
C TYR A 318 -14.57 -25.96 -6.45
N GLY A 319 -14.50 -24.64 -6.67
CA GLY A 319 -14.59 -23.65 -5.58
C GLY A 319 -15.97 -23.65 -4.91
N PHE A 320 -17.04 -23.67 -5.71
CA PHE A 320 -18.41 -23.76 -5.21
C PHE A 320 -18.74 -25.11 -4.55
N GLU A 321 -18.14 -26.22 -4.98
CA GLU A 321 -18.28 -27.53 -4.33
C GLU A 321 -17.69 -27.51 -2.92
N ILE A 322 -16.45 -27.03 -2.79
CA ILE A 322 -15.75 -26.88 -1.50
C ILE A 322 -16.52 -25.94 -0.57
N LEU A 323 -16.96 -24.78 -1.07
CA LEU A 323 -17.76 -23.84 -0.29
C LEU A 323 -19.09 -24.47 0.16
N SER A 324 -19.70 -25.35 -0.67
CA SER A 324 -20.94 -26.04 -0.34
C SER A 324 -20.82 -27.23 0.60
N LYS A 325 -19.60 -27.65 0.99
CA LYS A 325 -19.40 -28.61 2.09
C LYS A 325 -19.88 -28.05 3.44
N LEU A 326 -20.01 -26.73 3.55
CA LEU A 326 -20.52 -26.01 4.71
C LEU A 326 -21.67 -25.08 4.29
N THR A 327 -22.52 -24.71 5.25
CA THR A 327 -23.47 -23.61 5.01
C THR A 327 -22.79 -22.26 5.22
N MET A 328 -23.19 -21.25 4.44
CA MET A 328 -22.73 -19.87 4.66
C MET A 328 -23.09 -19.33 6.06
N ASP A 329 -24.08 -19.92 6.74
CA ASP A 329 -24.39 -19.58 8.13
C ASP A 329 -23.36 -20.14 9.12
N GLN A 330 -22.92 -21.39 8.96
CA GLN A 330 -21.82 -21.97 9.74
C GLN A 330 -20.52 -21.20 9.52
N ILE A 331 -20.18 -20.89 8.27
CA ILE A 331 -18.99 -20.08 7.92
C ILE A 331 -19.07 -18.71 8.62
N SER A 332 -20.20 -18.00 8.47
CA SER A 332 -20.42 -16.70 9.09
C SER A 332 -20.33 -16.74 10.62
N LYS A 333 -20.87 -17.78 11.27
CA LYS A 333 -20.76 -18.01 12.72
C LYS A 333 -19.31 -18.24 13.16
N HIS A 334 -18.59 -19.11 12.47
CA HIS A 334 -17.19 -19.43 12.78
C HIS A 334 -16.28 -18.22 12.64
N VAL A 335 -16.38 -17.51 11.51
CA VAL A 335 -15.61 -16.30 11.20
C VAL A 335 -15.90 -15.19 12.22
N PHE A 336 -17.15 -15.00 12.62
CA PHE A 336 -17.51 -14.04 13.67
C PHE A 336 -16.96 -14.44 15.04
N SER A 337 -17.01 -15.73 15.42
CA SER A 337 -16.43 -16.15 16.70
C SER A 337 -14.91 -15.94 16.74
N LEU A 338 -14.19 -16.21 15.64
CA LEU A 338 -12.75 -15.89 15.55
C LEU A 338 -12.49 -14.40 15.72
N ALA A 339 -13.24 -13.54 15.02
CA ALA A 339 -13.09 -12.10 15.09
C ALA A 339 -13.43 -11.54 16.48
N LYS A 340 -14.49 -12.03 17.13
CA LYS A 340 -14.88 -11.65 18.49
C LYS A 340 -13.81 -12.04 19.51
N THR A 341 -13.32 -13.29 19.46
CA THR A 341 -12.22 -13.75 20.32
C THR A 341 -10.99 -12.89 20.12
N LEU A 342 -10.53 -12.66 18.88
CA LEU A 342 -9.37 -11.81 18.60
C LEU A 342 -9.58 -10.37 19.11
N HIS A 343 -10.74 -9.76 18.86
CA HIS A 343 -11.09 -8.42 19.34
C HIS A 343 -10.97 -8.32 20.87
N HIS A 344 -11.57 -9.26 21.61
CA HIS A 344 -11.56 -9.24 23.07
C HIS A 344 -10.21 -9.61 23.67
N SER A 345 -9.50 -10.57 23.09
CA SER A 345 -8.12 -10.89 23.49
C SER A 345 -7.20 -9.68 23.30
N LEU A 346 -7.37 -8.89 22.23
CA LEU A 346 -6.61 -7.68 22.00
C LEU A 346 -6.98 -6.54 22.97
N LEU A 347 -8.25 -6.39 23.35
CA LEU A 347 -8.71 -5.37 24.30
C LEU A 347 -8.09 -5.52 25.70
N ILE A 348 -7.82 -6.76 26.15
CA ILE A 348 -7.25 -6.99 27.48
C ILE A 348 -5.72 -6.83 27.54
N LEU A 349 -5.02 -6.72 26.40
CA LEU A 349 -3.56 -6.58 26.38
C LEU A 349 -3.12 -5.18 26.84
N HIS A 350 -2.43 -5.15 27.98
CA HIS A 350 -1.82 -3.94 28.55
C HIS A 350 -0.31 -4.13 28.75
N HIS A 351 0.43 -3.04 28.59
CA HIS A 351 1.83 -2.94 28.99
C HIS A 351 1.94 -2.95 30.52
N CYS A 352 3.15 -3.16 31.07
CA CYS A 352 3.42 -3.14 32.52
C CYS A 352 3.19 -1.79 33.22
N ASN A 353 2.68 -0.78 32.51
CA ASN A 353 2.30 0.55 33.01
C ASN A 353 0.82 0.86 32.71
N ASP A 354 -0.01 -0.18 32.61
CA ASP A 354 -1.47 -0.14 32.41
C ASP A 354 -1.94 0.60 31.13
N LYS A 355 -1.04 0.88 30.19
CA LYS A 355 -1.41 1.40 28.86
C LYS A 355 -1.75 0.24 27.91
N PRO A 356 -2.81 0.35 27.08
CA PRO A 356 -3.18 -0.70 26.14
C PRO A 356 -2.10 -0.94 25.08
N VAL A 357 -1.92 -2.20 24.67
CA VAL A 357 -0.95 -2.62 23.65
C VAL A 357 -1.41 -2.30 22.24
N VAL A 358 -2.72 -2.17 22.01
CA VAL A 358 -3.28 -1.82 20.70
C VAL A 358 -4.32 -0.71 20.79
N LYS A 359 -4.49 0.01 19.69
CA LYS A 359 -5.65 0.86 19.42
C LYS A 359 -6.50 0.19 18.34
N LEU A 360 -7.69 -0.28 18.73
CA LEU A 360 -8.66 -0.91 17.83
C LEU A 360 -9.48 0.15 17.08
N TYR A 361 -9.93 -0.22 15.88
CA TYR A 361 -10.77 0.57 15.00
C TYR A 361 -11.97 -0.27 14.57
N SER A 362 -13.13 0.00 15.17
CA SER A 362 -14.38 -0.73 14.92
C SER A 362 -15.58 0.21 14.93
N ASP A 363 -16.62 -0.19 14.20
CA ASP A 363 -17.94 0.48 14.22
C ASP A 363 -18.96 -0.34 15.04
N SER A 364 -18.50 -1.34 15.79
CA SER A 364 -19.29 -2.23 16.65
C SER A 364 -18.46 -2.74 17.84
N ASP A 365 -19.16 -3.37 18.78
CA ASP A 365 -18.64 -4.04 19.98
C ASP A 365 -18.24 -5.51 19.76
N TYR A 366 -18.48 -6.07 18.57
CA TYR A 366 -18.36 -7.51 18.25
C TYR A 366 -19.32 -8.41 19.05
N GLU A 367 -20.48 -7.90 19.47
CA GLU A 367 -21.52 -8.71 20.11
C GLU A 367 -22.55 -9.30 19.13
N ASP A 368 -22.86 -8.63 18.00
CA ASP A 368 -23.79 -9.13 16.98
C ASP A 368 -23.13 -9.49 15.63
N ARG A 369 -23.25 -10.76 15.24
CA ARG A 369 -22.83 -11.28 13.93
C ARG A 369 -23.55 -10.61 12.75
N LYS A 370 -24.78 -10.10 12.93
CA LYS A 370 -25.52 -9.45 11.84
C LYS A 370 -24.93 -8.09 11.49
N SER A 371 -24.36 -7.37 12.46
CA SER A 371 -23.70 -6.08 12.25
C SER A 371 -22.19 -6.20 12.01
N GLN A 372 -21.51 -7.24 12.52
CA GLN A 372 -20.04 -7.35 12.43
C GLN A 372 -19.55 -8.58 11.65
N GLY A 373 -18.54 -8.36 10.80
CA GLY A 373 -17.84 -9.36 9.99
C GLY A 373 -16.56 -9.91 10.61
N GLY A 374 -15.76 -10.59 9.78
CA GLY A 374 -14.53 -11.27 10.18
C GLY A 374 -13.26 -10.43 10.23
N ILE A 375 -13.37 -9.10 10.21
CA ILE A 375 -12.23 -8.19 10.12
C ILE A 375 -12.03 -7.52 11.48
N VAL A 376 -10.80 -7.50 11.98
CA VAL A 376 -10.37 -6.78 13.17
C VAL A 376 -9.21 -5.88 12.78
N THR A 377 -9.37 -4.57 12.94
CA THR A 377 -8.38 -3.58 12.53
C THR A 377 -7.85 -2.82 13.73
N PHE A 378 -6.52 -2.68 13.81
CA PHE A 378 -5.85 -2.05 14.93
C PHE A 378 -4.48 -1.48 14.52
N ASN A 379 -3.95 -0.58 15.33
CA ASN A 379 -2.54 -0.24 15.36
C ASN A 379 -1.92 -0.76 16.66
N VAL A 380 -0.67 -1.22 16.62
CA VAL A 380 0.10 -1.59 17.81
C VAL A 380 0.72 -0.33 18.42
N MET A 381 0.77 -0.26 19.75
CA MET A 381 1.31 0.86 20.51
C MET A 381 2.44 0.41 21.44
N ARG A 382 3.47 1.24 21.57
CA ARG A 382 4.56 1.07 22.54
C ARG A 382 4.11 1.51 23.94
N SER A 383 4.81 1.06 24.98
CA SER A 383 4.50 1.40 26.38
C SER A 383 4.59 2.90 26.70
N ASN A 384 5.28 3.71 25.89
CA ASN A 384 5.25 5.18 26.03
C ASN A 384 3.95 5.81 25.47
N GLY A 385 3.21 5.12 24.59
CA GLY A 385 2.00 5.59 23.92
C GLY A 385 2.18 5.93 22.43
N GLU A 386 3.38 5.77 21.88
CA GLU A 386 3.64 5.95 20.45
C GLU A 386 3.15 4.73 19.63
N TYR A 387 2.76 4.95 18.38
CA TYR A 387 2.44 3.85 17.47
C TYR A 387 3.71 3.11 17.03
N VAL A 388 3.58 1.79 16.83
CA VAL A 388 4.56 0.98 16.12
C VAL A 388 4.26 1.07 14.63
N GLY A 389 5.26 1.35 13.80
CA GLY A 389 5.10 1.41 12.34
C GLY A 389 4.61 0.07 11.79
N TYR A 390 3.70 0.10 10.81
CA TYR A 390 3.10 -1.14 10.30
C TYR A 390 4.13 -2.04 9.61
N MET A 391 5.26 -1.49 9.15
CA MET A 391 6.38 -2.27 8.62
C MET A 391 7.13 -3.04 9.73
N GLU A 392 7.30 -2.46 10.92
CA GLU A 392 7.86 -3.15 12.09
C GLU A 392 6.92 -4.28 12.55
N VAL A 393 5.60 -4.01 12.60
CA VAL A 393 4.59 -5.05 12.91
C VAL A 393 4.63 -6.18 11.88
N LEU A 394 4.67 -5.87 10.58
CA LEU A 394 4.68 -6.88 9.52
C LEU A 394 5.96 -7.73 9.54
N ASN A 395 7.13 -7.11 9.75
CA ASN A 395 8.40 -7.83 9.87
C ASN A 395 8.43 -8.75 11.10
N MET A 396 7.93 -8.29 12.25
CA MET A 396 7.80 -9.12 13.45
C MET A 396 6.81 -10.26 13.25
N ALA A 397 5.64 -9.98 12.65
CA ALA A 397 4.64 -10.99 12.34
C ALA A 397 5.18 -12.07 11.39
N ALA A 398 5.96 -11.70 10.38
CA ALA A 398 6.61 -12.62 9.45
C ALA A 398 7.63 -13.56 10.14
N ILE A 399 8.38 -13.08 11.15
CA ILE A 399 9.27 -13.94 11.97
C ILE A 399 8.47 -15.04 12.69
N PHE A 400 7.25 -14.71 13.14
CA PHE A 400 6.31 -15.66 13.76
C PHE A 400 5.35 -16.33 12.76
N LYS A 401 5.60 -16.22 11.45
CA LYS A 401 4.78 -16.83 10.39
C LYS A 401 3.30 -16.40 10.39
N ILE A 402 3.04 -15.15 10.78
CA ILE A 402 1.70 -14.53 10.79
C ILE A 402 1.59 -13.59 9.59
N HIS A 403 0.66 -13.89 8.68
CA HIS A 403 0.46 -13.15 7.44
C HIS A 403 -0.64 -12.09 7.62
N LEU A 404 -0.22 -10.87 7.93
CA LEU A 404 -1.09 -9.70 8.14
C LEU A 404 -1.23 -8.85 6.88
N ARG A 405 -2.36 -8.14 6.77
CA ARG A 405 -2.53 -7.01 5.84
C ARG A 405 -2.26 -5.68 6.56
N THR A 406 -1.67 -4.72 5.85
CA THR A 406 -1.36 -3.38 6.39
C THR A 406 -1.86 -2.24 5.49
N GLY A 407 -1.76 -1.00 5.96
CA GLY A 407 -2.22 0.21 5.26
C GLY A 407 -3.73 0.46 5.36
N CYS A 408 -4.27 1.31 4.48
CA CYS A 408 -5.71 1.66 4.47
C CYS A 408 -6.60 0.64 3.72
N PHE A 409 -6.11 -0.56 3.42
CA PHE A 409 -6.86 -1.68 2.80
C PHE A 409 -7.65 -1.37 1.52
N CYS A 410 -7.28 -0.34 0.75
CA CYS A 410 -8.07 0.19 -0.37
C CYS A 410 -9.47 0.72 0.05
N ASN A 411 -9.56 1.33 1.24
CA ASN A 411 -10.74 2.02 1.75
C ASN A 411 -10.31 3.31 2.48
N PRO A 412 -9.93 4.37 1.73
CA PRO A 412 -9.34 5.57 2.32
C PRO A 412 -10.35 6.38 3.15
N GLY A 413 -11.66 6.27 2.86
CA GLY A 413 -12.68 7.00 3.61
C GLY A 413 -12.91 6.43 5.02
N ALA A 414 -12.99 5.10 5.16
CA ALA A 414 -13.03 4.46 6.48
C ALA A 414 -11.71 4.67 7.23
N CYS A 415 -10.56 4.56 6.55
CA CYS A 415 -9.25 4.84 7.12
C CYS A 415 -9.16 6.28 7.66
N GLN A 416 -9.59 7.27 6.87
CA GLN A 416 -9.65 8.67 7.27
C GLN A 416 -10.51 8.87 8.52
N ARG A 417 -11.71 8.28 8.53
CA ARG A 417 -12.70 8.41 9.61
C ARG A 417 -12.20 7.81 10.91
N HIS A 418 -11.73 6.56 10.88
CA HIS A 418 -11.22 5.84 12.05
C HIS A 418 -9.91 6.41 12.61
N LEU A 419 -9.07 7.00 11.76
CA LEU A 419 -7.85 7.71 12.18
C LEU A 419 -8.10 9.18 12.56
N SER A 420 -9.34 9.68 12.43
CA SER A 420 -9.72 11.09 12.66
C SER A 420 -8.89 12.10 11.86
N LEU A 421 -8.47 11.74 10.64
CA LEU A 421 -7.64 12.59 9.78
C LEU A 421 -8.49 13.63 9.05
N SER A 422 -8.08 14.91 9.08
CA SER A 422 -8.70 15.91 8.21
C SER A 422 -8.27 15.71 6.75
N THR A 423 -9.04 16.23 5.80
CA THR A 423 -8.62 16.24 4.38
C THR A 423 -7.28 16.97 4.20
N LYS A 424 -7.02 17.99 5.01
CA LYS A 424 -5.74 18.70 5.06
C LYS A 424 -4.61 17.78 5.53
N ASP A 425 -4.84 16.93 6.53
CA ASP A 425 -3.83 15.96 6.98
C ASP A 425 -3.52 14.93 5.90
N ILE A 426 -4.51 14.44 5.17
CA ILE A 426 -4.29 13.47 4.08
C ILE A 426 -3.51 14.11 2.92
N LEU A 427 -3.88 15.32 2.51
CA LEU A 427 -3.15 16.05 1.46
C LEU A 427 -1.72 16.35 1.91
N GLN A 428 -1.51 16.79 3.15
CA GLN A 428 -0.18 16.98 3.72
C GLN A 428 0.63 15.68 3.78
N ASN A 429 0.01 14.55 4.15
CA ASN A 429 0.70 13.26 4.17
C ASN A 429 1.13 12.85 2.75
N TYR A 430 0.27 13.06 1.74
CA TYR A 430 0.59 12.80 0.33
C TYR A 430 1.69 13.73 -0.21
N GLU A 431 1.59 15.05 0.01
CA GLU A 431 2.61 16.05 -0.30
C GLU A 431 3.96 15.76 0.39
N ALA A 432 3.90 15.14 1.56
CA ALA A 432 5.07 14.74 2.29
C ALA A 432 5.73 13.47 1.72
N GLY A 433 4.97 12.58 1.06
CA GLY A 433 5.46 11.37 0.38
C GLY A 433 4.71 10.06 0.71
N TYR A 434 3.66 10.12 1.54
CA TYR A 434 2.91 8.92 1.94
C TYR A 434 2.01 8.39 0.81
N THR A 435 2.23 7.13 0.43
CA THR A 435 1.37 6.39 -0.51
C THR A 435 0.89 5.09 0.12
N CYS A 436 -0.33 4.65 -0.22
CA CYS A 436 -0.92 3.45 0.36
C CYS A 436 -0.18 2.19 -0.14
N GLY A 437 0.68 1.61 0.71
CA GLY A 437 1.54 0.47 0.35
C GLY A 437 2.97 0.87 -0.08
N GLY A 438 3.34 2.15 0.05
CA GLY A 438 4.72 2.60 -0.14
C GLY A 438 5.64 2.23 1.03
N ILE A 439 6.95 2.43 0.83
CA ILE A 439 7.99 2.09 1.83
C ILE A 439 8.06 3.12 2.98
N ALA A 440 7.61 4.37 2.74
CA ALA A 440 7.55 5.41 3.76
C ALA A 440 6.29 5.25 4.65
N ASP A 441 6.44 4.52 5.77
CA ASP A 441 5.35 4.25 6.73
C ASP A 441 5.17 5.36 7.79
N LEU A 442 6.21 6.16 8.02
CA LEU A 442 6.15 7.34 8.87
C LEU A 442 6.69 8.57 8.17
N ILE A 443 5.83 9.57 8.14
CA ILE A 443 6.24 10.95 8.22
C ILE A 443 5.90 11.33 9.67
N ASN A 444 6.88 11.04 10.58
CA ASN A 444 7.10 11.15 12.07
C ASN A 444 5.91 11.05 13.04
N GLY A 445 4.68 11.05 12.55
CA GLY A 445 3.68 11.97 13.09
C GLY A 445 3.84 13.44 12.59
N LYS A 446 4.93 13.80 11.86
CA LYS A 446 5.15 14.80 10.76
C LYS A 446 6.59 15.46 10.72
N PRO A 447 7.53 15.06 9.83
CA PRO A 447 8.63 15.86 9.27
C PRO A 447 8.09 16.75 8.14
N THR A 448 8.77 17.78 7.65
CA THR A 448 9.88 18.55 8.23
C THR A 448 11.27 17.87 8.31
N GLY A 449 11.80 17.50 7.13
CA GLY A 449 13.22 17.17 6.90
C GLY A 449 13.66 15.77 7.34
N ALA A 450 14.89 15.39 6.96
CA ALA A 450 15.50 14.11 7.37
C ALA A 450 16.98 14.28 7.71
N LEU A 451 17.48 13.49 8.67
CA LEU A 451 18.90 13.48 9.08
C LEU A 451 19.48 12.08 8.90
N PHE A 452 20.67 12.02 8.29
CA PHE A 452 21.38 10.77 8.03
C PHE A 452 22.84 10.88 8.48
N ILE A 453 23.37 9.78 9.00
CA ILE A 453 24.82 9.58 9.15
C ILE A 453 25.28 8.39 8.31
N TYR A 454 26.56 8.39 7.96
CA TYR A 454 27.22 7.29 7.25
C TYR A 454 28.39 6.79 8.12
N PRO A 455 28.14 6.02 9.19
CA PRO A 455 29.16 5.62 10.15
C PRO A 455 30.40 5.01 9.50
N ILE A 456 30.17 4.08 8.57
CA ILE A 456 31.24 3.46 7.78
C ILE A 456 31.29 4.18 6.42
N LYS A 457 32.46 4.75 6.10
CA LYS A 457 32.76 5.40 4.81
C LYS A 457 32.37 4.46 3.66
N SER A 458 31.68 5.01 2.66
CA SER A 458 31.16 4.29 1.48
C SER A 458 30.04 3.28 1.73
N CYS A 459 29.61 3.05 2.97
CA CYS A 459 28.52 2.09 3.25
C CYS A 459 27.15 2.75 3.26
N GLY A 460 26.08 2.01 3.54
CA GLY A 460 24.71 2.54 3.67
C GLY A 460 24.56 3.61 4.75
N ALA A 461 23.46 4.36 4.67
CA ALA A 461 23.08 5.34 5.70
C ALA A 461 22.52 4.66 6.95
N TYR A 462 22.63 5.34 8.09
CA TYR A 462 21.73 5.20 9.23
C TYR A 462 20.86 6.46 9.29
N GLU A 463 19.55 6.28 9.35
CA GLU A 463 18.56 7.35 9.45
C GLU A 463 18.27 7.69 10.91
N ILE A 464 18.14 8.98 11.20
CA ILE A 464 17.88 9.51 12.54
C ILE A 464 16.40 9.85 12.65
N THR A 465 15.70 9.22 13.60
CA THR A 465 14.24 9.32 13.74
C THR A 465 13.75 10.43 14.69
N ASP A 466 14.64 11.06 15.46
CA ASP A 466 14.29 12.15 16.40
C ASP A 466 15.41 13.20 16.49
N SER A 467 16.47 12.92 17.25
CA SER A 467 17.49 13.92 17.56
C SER A 467 18.90 13.33 17.62
N TRP A 468 19.89 14.13 17.21
CA TRP A 468 21.29 13.71 17.12
C TRP A 468 22.28 14.78 17.54
N ASN A 469 23.33 14.33 18.23
CA ASN A 469 24.37 15.20 18.76
C ASN A 469 25.27 15.72 17.62
N LEU A 470 25.73 16.95 17.80
CA LEU A 470 26.75 17.60 16.98
C LEU A 470 28.06 17.67 17.77
N ASN A 471 29.17 17.38 17.10
CA ASN A 471 30.52 17.52 17.64
C ASN A 471 31.39 18.39 16.70
N SER A 472 32.67 18.54 17.00
CA SER A 472 33.61 19.34 16.18
C SER A 472 33.81 18.82 14.75
N LYS A 473 33.43 17.57 14.46
CA LYS A 473 33.61 16.89 13.16
C LYS A 473 32.35 16.82 12.31
N GLY A 474 31.16 16.90 12.92
CA GLY A 474 29.89 16.73 12.23
C GLY A 474 28.79 16.21 13.16
N LEU A 475 27.86 15.45 12.59
CA LEU A 475 26.95 14.58 13.35
C LEU A 475 27.78 13.49 14.06
N GLU A 476 27.43 13.18 15.30
CA GLU A 476 28.08 12.12 16.09
C GLU A 476 28.11 10.79 15.31
N TYR A 477 29.26 10.11 15.31
CA TYR A 477 29.53 8.87 14.58
C TYR A 477 29.58 8.95 13.04
N ASP A 478 29.36 10.11 12.40
CA ASP A 478 29.45 10.21 10.93
C ASP A 478 30.88 10.02 10.39
N ARG A 479 31.04 9.01 9.53
CA ARG A 479 32.29 8.66 8.81
C ARG A 479 33.49 8.44 9.76
N GLU A 480 33.25 7.91 10.95
CA GLU A 480 34.31 7.52 11.90
C GLU A 480 35.00 6.20 11.54
N TRP A 481 34.35 5.32 10.77
CA TRP A 481 34.90 4.02 10.33
C TRP A 481 35.13 3.98 8.82
N MET A 482 36.03 3.09 8.38
CA MET A 482 36.18 2.71 6.97
C MET A 482 36.63 1.25 6.84
N ILE A 483 36.33 0.63 5.69
CA ILE A 483 36.76 -0.74 5.38
C ILE A 483 38.05 -0.67 4.56
N MET A 484 39.08 -1.37 5.00
CA MET A 484 40.36 -1.51 4.30
C MET A 484 40.62 -2.94 3.84
N THR A 485 41.37 -3.08 2.76
CA THR A 485 42.03 -4.33 2.35
C THR A 485 43.29 -4.59 3.16
N SER A 486 43.83 -5.82 3.10
CA SER A 486 45.13 -6.16 3.69
C SER A 486 46.33 -5.35 3.15
N SER A 487 46.18 -4.67 2.01
CA SER A 487 47.18 -3.72 1.47
C SER A 487 47.06 -2.30 2.06
N GLY A 488 46.19 -2.09 3.05
CA GLY A 488 45.93 -0.76 3.63
C GLY A 488 45.15 0.18 2.70
N THR A 489 44.49 -0.35 1.67
CA THR A 489 43.71 0.42 0.70
C THR A 489 42.24 0.49 1.14
N CYS A 490 41.71 1.70 1.31
CA CYS A 490 40.29 1.90 1.61
C CYS A 490 39.40 1.44 0.44
N LEU A 491 38.37 0.65 0.73
CA LEU A 491 37.32 0.37 -0.25
C LEU A 491 36.46 1.61 -0.49
N THR A 492 36.01 1.79 -1.74
CA THR A 492 35.12 2.89 -2.11
C THR A 492 33.94 2.38 -2.93
N GLN A 493 32.76 2.95 -2.69
CA GLN A 493 31.52 2.49 -3.32
C GLN A 493 31.51 2.70 -4.85
N LYS A 494 32.34 3.63 -5.37
CA LYS A 494 32.59 3.78 -6.82
C LYS A 494 33.13 2.50 -7.49
N HIS A 495 33.92 1.71 -6.77
CA HIS A 495 34.54 0.48 -7.25
C HIS A 495 33.87 -0.79 -6.69
N TYR A 496 33.19 -0.70 -5.55
CA TYR A 496 32.50 -1.79 -4.88
C TYR A 496 31.10 -1.33 -4.49
N THR A 497 30.16 -1.40 -5.44
CA THR A 497 28.83 -0.76 -5.31
C THR A 497 28.02 -1.34 -4.15
N ASN A 498 28.08 -2.66 -3.96
CA ASN A 498 27.45 -3.43 -2.88
C ASN A 498 27.80 -2.95 -1.46
N LEU A 499 28.78 -2.07 -1.27
CA LEU A 499 28.99 -1.39 0.01
C LEU A 499 27.73 -0.63 0.47
N CYS A 500 26.86 -0.14 -0.43
CA CYS A 500 25.60 0.48 -0.02
C CYS A 500 24.67 -0.46 0.78
N LEU A 501 24.80 -1.78 0.58
CA LEU A 501 24.00 -2.83 1.22
C LEU A 501 24.46 -3.15 2.64
N LEU A 502 25.68 -2.74 3.01
CA LEU A 502 26.12 -2.74 4.40
C LEU A 502 25.41 -1.62 5.16
N LYS A 503 24.42 -1.97 5.99
CA LYS A 503 23.63 -1.01 6.77
C LYS A 503 24.10 -0.96 8.23
N PRO A 504 24.74 0.13 8.68
CA PRO A 504 25.03 0.33 10.09
C PRO A 504 23.80 0.85 10.85
N ILE A 505 23.63 0.42 12.10
CA ILE A 505 22.54 0.82 13.01
C ILE A 505 23.17 1.19 14.35
N VAL A 506 23.07 2.46 14.77
CA VAL A 506 23.79 2.99 15.94
C VAL A 506 22.89 3.00 17.19
N VAL A 507 23.13 2.07 18.12
CA VAL A 507 22.33 1.92 19.35
C VAL A 507 23.03 2.63 20.52
N LYS A 508 22.90 3.96 20.58
CA LYS A 508 23.58 4.84 21.57
C LYS A 508 23.48 4.34 23.02
N LYS A 509 22.30 3.89 23.47
CA LYS A 509 22.07 3.39 24.85
C LYS A 509 22.90 2.15 25.21
N GLN A 510 23.15 1.27 24.24
CA GLN A 510 23.93 0.04 24.40
C GLN A 510 25.41 0.22 24.03
N LYS A 511 25.79 1.40 23.52
CA LYS A 511 27.13 1.73 23.01
C LYS A 511 27.64 0.75 21.94
N ILE A 512 26.75 0.28 21.07
CA ILE A 512 27.09 -0.61 19.94
C ILE A 512 26.56 -0.07 18.60
N MET A 513 27.29 -0.38 17.54
CA MET A 513 26.83 -0.32 16.16
C MET A 513 26.53 -1.75 15.69
N LYS A 514 25.29 -2.02 15.33
CA LYS A 514 24.89 -3.26 14.65
C LYS A 514 25.15 -3.07 13.15
N LEU A 515 25.68 -4.08 12.47
CA LEU A 515 25.93 -4.05 11.03
C LEU A 515 25.19 -5.22 10.37
N THR A 516 24.45 -4.94 9.31
CA THR A 516 23.69 -5.94 8.55
C THR A 516 24.06 -5.90 7.06
N TYR A 517 23.84 -7.03 6.39
CA TYR A 517 24.02 -7.23 4.96
C TYR A 517 23.01 -8.30 4.49
N PRO A 518 22.47 -8.24 3.26
CA PRO A 518 21.53 -9.24 2.77
C PRO A 518 22.08 -10.68 2.88
N GLY A 519 21.30 -11.59 3.47
CA GLY A 519 21.67 -12.99 3.66
C GLY A 519 22.69 -13.28 4.76
N MET A 520 23.20 -12.27 5.47
CA MET A 520 24.17 -12.43 6.57
C MET A 520 23.50 -12.28 7.95
N PRO A 521 23.96 -13.01 8.98
CA PRO A 521 23.59 -12.71 10.36
C PRO A 521 24.09 -11.31 10.76
N MET A 522 23.41 -10.65 11.69
CA MET A 522 23.85 -9.36 12.23
C MET A 522 25.15 -9.51 13.04
N ILE A 523 26.07 -8.54 12.93
CA ILE A 523 27.25 -8.44 13.80
C ILE A 523 27.20 -7.15 14.63
N GLU A 524 27.73 -7.19 15.86
CA GLU A 524 27.80 -6.05 16.77
C GLU A 524 29.24 -5.53 16.90
N ILE A 525 29.40 -4.21 16.88
CA ILE A 525 30.69 -3.51 16.92
C ILE A 525 30.62 -2.47 18.04
N SER A 526 31.61 -2.47 18.94
CA SER A 526 31.64 -1.50 20.04
C SER A 526 31.80 -0.05 19.54
N LEU A 527 30.96 0.88 20.06
CA LEU A 527 31.14 2.33 19.91
C LEU A 527 32.19 2.89 20.89
N GLU A 528 32.64 2.10 21.86
CA GLU A 528 33.78 2.44 22.72
C GLU A 528 35.08 1.90 22.13
N ASN A 529 36.21 2.56 22.44
CA ASN A 529 37.53 2.12 21.99
C ASN A 529 38.07 0.97 22.85
N THR A 530 37.28 -0.09 22.99
CA THR A 530 37.61 -1.33 23.71
C THR A 530 38.76 -2.09 23.04
N TYR A 531 38.92 -1.95 21.72
CA TYR A 531 40.03 -2.49 20.92
C TYR A 531 41.38 -1.77 21.12
N GLY A 532 41.59 -1.07 22.24
CA GLY A 532 42.81 -0.29 22.52
C GLY A 532 44.11 -1.09 22.62
N LYS A 533 44.05 -2.44 22.60
CA LYS A 533 45.20 -3.35 22.49
C LYS A 533 45.46 -3.86 21.06
N SER A 534 44.62 -3.52 20.08
CA SER A 534 44.71 -4.01 18.70
C SER A 534 45.84 -3.35 17.89
N ILE A 535 46.27 -4.05 16.83
CA ILE A 535 47.35 -3.64 15.93
C ILE A 535 47.02 -2.28 15.29
N LYS A 536 47.94 -1.31 15.45
CA LYS A 536 47.88 -0.04 14.72
C LYS A 536 48.19 -0.29 13.24
N HIS A 537 47.20 -0.12 12.38
CA HIS A 537 47.43 -0.14 10.94
C HIS A 537 47.87 1.24 10.43
N PRO A 538 49.04 1.38 9.79
CA PRO A 538 49.37 2.59 9.06
C PRO A 538 48.43 2.70 7.85
N ILE A 539 47.58 3.73 7.84
CA ILE A 539 46.66 3.98 6.73
C ILE A 539 47.49 4.42 5.51
N CYS A 540 47.40 3.66 4.41
CA CYS A 540 48.24 3.87 3.24
C CYS A 540 47.72 5.06 2.40
N GLN A 541 48.65 5.79 1.75
CA GLN A 541 48.32 6.97 0.96
C GLN A 541 47.47 6.63 -0.27
N SER A 542 46.16 6.90 -0.17
CA SER A 542 45.35 7.30 -1.33
C SER A 542 45.58 8.80 -1.58
N ARG A 543 45.62 9.23 -2.85
CA ARG A 543 45.86 10.63 -3.32
C ARG A 543 44.81 11.67 -2.86
N ILE A 544 44.00 11.39 -1.84
CA ILE A 544 42.74 12.09 -1.51
C ILE A 544 42.70 12.56 -0.03
N CYS A 545 43.67 12.18 0.81
CA CYS A 545 43.86 12.77 2.15
C CYS A 545 45.31 13.18 2.37
N GLU A 546 45.54 14.43 2.75
CA GLU A 546 46.89 15.00 2.97
C GLU A 546 47.49 14.64 4.34
N SER A 547 46.73 14.02 5.25
CA SER A 547 47.15 13.70 6.61
C SER A 547 47.31 12.20 6.87
N ARG A 548 48.34 11.83 7.64
CA ARG A 548 48.51 10.47 8.18
C ARG A 548 47.54 10.27 9.34
N VAL A 549 46.41 9.64 9.06
CA VAL A 549 45.47 9.20 10.10
C VAL A 549 45.95 7.84 10.67
N GLU A 550 45.97 7.68 11.99
CA GLU A 550 46.07 6.37 12.64
C GLU A 550 44.68 5.78 12.83
N GLY A 551 44.54 4.46 12.76
CA GLY A 551 43.25 3.78 12.92
C GLY A 551 43.32 2.56 13.85
N ILE A 552 42.19 2.28 14.50
CA ILE A 552 42.00 1.15 15.43
C ILE A 552 41.18 0.07 14.72
N ASP A 553 41.71 -1.16 14.65
CA ASP A 553 41.02 -2.33 14.10
C ASP A 553 39.90 -2.81 15.04
N CYS A 554 38.70 -3.02 14.48
CA CYS A 554 37.52 -3.52 15.20
C CYS A 554 37.50 -5.04 15.42
N GLY A 555 38.57 -5.77 15.07
CA GLY A 555 38.79 -7.16 15.49
C GLY A 555 38.63 -8.21 14.38
N SER A 556 39.04 -9.44 14.68
CA SER A 556 39.02 -10.58 13.74
C SER A 556 37.61 -11.00 13.35
N GLU A 557 36.66 -11.02 14.29
CA GLU A 557 35.26 -11.39 14.02
C GLU A 557 34.62 -10.47 12.97
N VAL A 558 34.80 -9.14 13.13
CA VAL A 558 34.35 -8.13 12.17
C VAL A 558 35.10 -8.24 10.84
N SER A 559 36.38 -8.62 10.86
CA SER A 559 37.19 -8.86 9.66
C SER A 559 36.68 -10.05 8.85
N GLU A 560 36.37 -11.17 9.52
CA GLU A 560 35.83 -12.39 8.90
C GLU A 560 34.43 -12.17 8.36
N TRP A 561 33.54 -11.56 9.15
CA TRP A 561 32.18 -11.22 8.75
C TRP A 561 32.15 -10.30 7.52
N LEU A 562 32.96 -9.23 7.50
CA LEU A 562 33.06 -8.34 6.33
C LEU A 562 33.64 -9.06 5.11
N SER A 563 34.62 -9.94 5.33
CA SER A 563 35.24 -10.69 4.24
C SER A 563 34.25 -11.66 3.58
N LEU A 564 33.37 -12.27 4.38
CA LEU A 564 32.29 -13.14 3.91
C LEU A 564 31.17 -12.33 3.23
N ALA A 565 30.66 -11.27 3.87
CA ALA A 565 29.58 -10.42 3.34
C ALA A 565 29.92 -9.81 1.97
N LEU A 566 31.17 -9.35 1.78
CA LEU A 566 31.62 -8.72 0.53
C LEU A 566 32.36 -9.67 -0.43
N GLY A 567 32.43 -10.97 -0.12
CA GLY A 567 33.08 -11.97 -0.97
C GLY A 567 34.57 -11.69 -1.23
N LYS A 568 35.28 -11.05 -0.30
CA LYS A 568 36.66 -10.59 -0.48
C LYS A 568 37.50 -10.85 0.78
N PRO A 569 38.59 -11.63 0.71
CA PRO A 569 39.33 -12.03 1.90
C PRO A 569 40.10 -10.88 2.55
N LYS A 570 40.32 -10.99 3.87
CA LYS A 570 41.18 -10.12 4.68
C LYS A 570 40.76 -8.64 4.69
N LEU A 571 39.46 -8.37 4.70
CA LEU A 571 38.93 -7.03 4.92
C LEU A 571 38.99 -6.65 6.41
N ARG A 572 39.26 -5.39 6.72
CA ARG A 572 39.35 -4.87 8.10
C ARG A 572 38.46 -3.65 8.26
N LEU A 573 37.64 -3.62 9.30
CA LEU A 573 36.96 -2.39 9.72
C LEU A 573 37.91 -1.61 10.63
N VAL A 574 38.14 -0.35 10.30
CA VAL A 574 39.07 0.49 11.05
C VAL A 574 38.39 1.80 11.41
N ARG A 575 38.38 2.13 12.71
CA ARG A 575 37.90 3.40 13.26
C ARG A 575 39.03 4.43 13.31
N GLN A 576 38.71 5.71 13.11
CA GLN A 576 39.65 6.82 13.28
C GLN A 576 40.20 6.85 14.73
N SER A 577 41.54 6.90 14.88
CA SER A 577 42.19 7.10 16.18
C SER A 577 42.35 8.59 16.48
N HIS A 578 42.09 9.01 17.72
CA HIS A 578 42.31 10.38 18.17
C HIS A 578 43.74 10.56 18.68
N ARG A 579 44.60 11.19 17.87
CA ARG A 579 45.83 11.82 18.36
C ARG A 579 45.57 13.32 18.54
N ARG A 580 45.86 13.85 19.74
CA ARG A 580 45.90 15.31 19.97
C ARG A 580 47.12 15.88 19.23
N GLU A 581 46.95 16.31 17.98
CA GLU A 581 47.97 17.10 17.30
C GLU A 581 48.05 18.51 17.92
N LYS A 582 49.27 19.08 17.90
CA LYS A 582 49.52 20.41 18.49
C LYS A 582 48.98 21.52 17.57
N LYS A 583 48.53 22.60 18.21
CA LYS A 583 47.94 23.82 17.60
C LYS A 583 48.64 24.27 16.30
N GLY A 584 47.82 24.47 15.25
CA GLY A 584 48.07 25.27 14.06
C GLY A 584 46.73 25.82 13.55
N LEU A 585 46.71 27.00 12.92
CA LEU A 585 45.50 27.81 12.68
C LEU A 585 44.34 27.10 11.93
N ASP A 586 43.12 27.35 12.41
CA ASP A 586 41.83 27.43 11.67
C ASP A 586 41.44 26.37 10.62
N LYS A 587 42.02 25.16 10.66
CA LYS A 587 41.44 24.01 9.95
C LYS A 587 40.42 23.28 10.83
N THR A 588 39.18 23.19 10.33
CA THR A 588 38.11 22.37 10.93
C THR A 588 38.54 20.89 10.96
N GLU A 589 38.39 20.25 12.12
CA GLU A 589 38.73 18.84 12.31
C GLU A 589 37.67 17.97 11.58
N LEU A 590 38.07 17.19 10.58
CA LEU A 590 37.16 16.30 9.85
C LEU A 590 37.38 14.82 10.27
N SER A 591 36.29 14.04 10.25
CA SER A 591 36.36 12.56 10.28
C SER A 591 36.88 12.04 8.93
N PHE A 592 36.60 10.78 8.51
CA PHE A 592 36.90 10.34 7.15
C PHE A 592 35.99 10.98 6.07
N SER A 593 35.40 12.16 6.35
CA SER A 593 34.85 13.09 5.35
C SER A 593 35.96 13.61 4.41
N SER A 594 35.58 13.97 3.18
CA SER A 594 36.52 14.44 2.15
C SER A 594 36.52 15.95 1.93
N GLN A 595 35.46 16.68 2.30
CA GLN A 595 35.30 18.10 1.88
C GLN A 595 34.57 19.01 2.89
N ALA A 596 33.68 18.50 3.76
CA ALA A 596 32.98 19.31 4.77
C ALA A 596 32.40 18.47 5.93
N GLN A 597 31.95 19.11 7.01
CA GLN A 597 31.33 18.44 8.16
C GLN A 597 29.94 17.85 7.82
N TYR A 598 29.14 18.57 7.03
CA TYR A 598 27.81 18.14 6.61
C TYR A 598 27.59 18.40 5.11
N LEU A 599 26.78 17.56 4.50
CA LEU A 599 26.24 17.77 3.16
C LEU A 599 24.72 17.94 3.26
N ALA A 600 24.20 19.10 2.86
CA ALA A 600 22.77 19.33 2.76
C ALA A 600 22.26 19.11 1.33
N ILE A 601 21.09 18.51 1.21
CA ILE A 601 20.37 18.22 -0.04
C ILE A 601 18.98 18.81 0.07
N ASN A 602 18.57 19.60 -0.91
CA ASN A 602 17.18 20.03 -1.04
C ASN A 602 16.37 18.93 -1.75
N GLU A 603 15.29 18.49 -1.12
CA GLU A 603 14.37 17.50 -1.67
C GLU A 603 13.73 18.00 -2.98
N ALA A 604 13.35 19.28 -3.07
CA ALA A 604 12.77 19.87 -4.27
C ALA A 604 13.73 19.83 -5.47
N SER A 605 15.03 20.07 -5.24
CA SER A 605 16.08 19.92 -6.26
C SER A 605 16.20 18.47 -6.76
N VAL A 606 15.99 17.48 -5.88
CA VAL A 606 16.03 16.05 -6.24
C VAL A 606 14.81 15.66 -7.06
N SER A 607 13.61 16.07 -6.64
CA SER A 607 12.37 15.83 -7.38
C SER A 607 12.44 16.46 -8.77
N TRP A 608 12.86 17.74 -8.86
CA TRP A 608 13.04 18.43 -10.14
C TRP A 608 13.97 17.66 -11.07
N LEU A 609 15.10 17.16 -10.56
CA LEU A 609 16.07 16.41 -11.38
C LEU A 609 15.52 15.04 -11.79
N SER A 610 14.81 14.37 -10.88
CA SER A 610 14.17 13.08 -11.13
C SER A 610 13.06 13.17 -12.18
N ASP A 611 12.37 14.30 -12.27
CA ASP A 611 11.37 14.58 -13.31
C ASP A 611 11.96 14.95 -14.66
N LYS A 612 13.27 15.23 -14.75
CA LYS A 612 13.96 15.39 -16.03
C LYS A 612 14.55 14.08 -16.58
N ILE A 613 14.52 13.00 -15.83
CA ILE A 613 14.92 11.66 -16.27
C ILE A 613 13.74 11.02 -17.03
N SER A 614 13.91 10.85 -18.34
CA SER A 614 12.90 10.29 -19.24
C SER A 614 12.97 8.76 -19.32
N HIS A 615 11.92 8.06 -18.86
CA HIS A 615 11.67 6.61 -19.08
C HIS A 615 12.89 5.68 -19.02
N ASP A 616 13.79 5.91 -18.05
CA ASP A 616 14.83 4.95 -17.69
C ASP A 616 14.21 3.96 -16.67
N LEU A 617 14.01 2.70 -17.08
CA LEU A 617 13.36 1.68 -16.26
C LEU A 617 14.21 1.29 -15.04
N ASP A 618 15.52 1.53 -15.08
CA ASP A 618 16.48 1.17 -14.03
C ASP A 618 16.62 2.29 -12.98
N PHE A 619 16.00 3.46 -13.19
CA PHE A 619 16.02 4.58 -12.26
C PHE A 619 14.74 4.69 -11.43
N ILE A 620 14.79 4.17 -10.20
CA ILE A 620 13.70 4.29 -9.23
C ILE A 620 13.67 5.73 -8.67
N LYS A 621 12.65 6.51 -9.05
CA LYS A 621 12.49 7.91 -8.61
C LYS A 621 12.40 8.04 -7.09
N ASP A 622 11.64 7.16 -6.44
CA ASP A 622 11.36 7.23 -5.00
C ASP A 622 12.64 7.09 -4.13
N THR A 623 13.70 6.45 -4.64
CA THR A 623 14.97 6.27 -3.93
C THR A 623 16.02 7.33 -4.26
N ALA A 624 15.72 8.25 -5.18
CA ALA A 624 16.67 9.18 -5.78
C ALA A 624 17.42 10.05 -4.74
N VAL A 625 16.74 10.50 -3.68
CA VAL A 625 17.33 11.36 -2.64
C VAL A 625 18.50 10.68 -1.92
N HIS A 626 18.40 9.38 -1.65
CA HIS A 626 19.45 8.63 -0.96
C HIS A 626 20.72 8.49 -1.79
N ARG A 627 20.60 8.49 -3.13
CA ARG A 627 21.74 8.43 -4.06
C ARG A 627 22.69 9.63 -3.90
N PHE A 628 22.18 10.79 -3.47
CA PHE A 628 23.00 11.98 -3.19
C PHE A 628 23.75 11.92 -1.85
N ARG A 629 23.44 10.94 -0.99
CA ARG A 629 24.13 10.66 0.28
C ARG A 629 24.26 11.90 1.18
N GLY A 630 23.19 12.70 1.24
CA GLY A 630 23.08 13.86 2.14
C GLY A 630 23.11 13.44 3.61
N ASN A 631 23.64 14.32 4.45
CA ASN A 631 23.52 14.22 5.92
C ASN A 631 22.28 14.96 6.44
N ILE A 632 21.87 16.03 5.75
CA ILE A 632 20.71 16.85 6.09
C ILE A 632 19.85 16.97 4.83
N ILE A 633 18.61 16.52 4.86
CA ILE A 633 17.64 16.72 3.79
C ILE A 633 16.72 17.87 4.19
N VAL A 634 16.76 18.95 3.42
CA VAL A 634 15.93 20.15 3.63
C VAL A 634 14.69 20.07 2.73
N LYS A 635 13.54 20.50 3.27
CA LYS A 635 12.22 20.47 2.63
C LYS A 635 11.51 21.80 2.88
N GLY A 636 10.66 22.25 1.95
CA GLY A 636 9.90 23.50 2.06
C GLY A 636 10.60 24.74 1.45
N CYS A 637 11.55 24.55 0.55
CA CYS A 637 12.14 25.59 -0.30
C CYS A 637 12.05 25.18 -1.78
N GLU A 638 12.13 26.15 -2.69
CA GLU A 638 12.07 25.87 -4.13
C GLU A 638 13.31 25.12 -4.62
N ALA A 639 13.18 24.44 -5.76
CA ALA A 639 14.30 23.72 -6.35
C ALA A 639 15.49 24.65 -6.64
N PHE A 640 16.67 24.27 -6.15
CA PHE A 640 17.96 24.97 -6.25
C PHE A 640 18.09 26.28 -5.47
N ASP A 641 17.15 26.64 -4.59
CA ASP A 641 17.34 27.79 -3.69
C ASP A 641 18.56 27.62 -2.77
N GLU A 642 18.89 26.38 -2.39
CA GLU A 642 20.06 26.08 -1.56
C GLU A 642 21.38 26.56 -2.19
N MET A 643 21.41 26.76 -3.51
CA MET A 643 22.60 27.23 -4.24
C MET A 643 22.87 28.73 -4.07
N LYS A 644 21.91 29.49 -3.50
CA LYS A 644 21.97 30.95 -3.34
C LYS A 644 22.31 31.38 -1.91
N TRP A 645 22.04 30.53 -0.92
CA TRP A 645 22.22 30.84 0.49
C TRP A 645 23.71 30.95 0.86
N GLU A 646 24.04 31.90 1.73
CA GLU A 646 25.37 32.05 2.34
C GLU A 646 25.40 31.45 3.75
N HIS A 647 24.29 31.57 4.47
CA HIS A 647 24.12 31.07 5.84
C HIS A 647 22.78 30.33 6.00
N ILE A 648 22.79 29.33 6.87
CA ILE A 648 21.60 28.56 7.25
C ILE A 648 21.62 28.31 8.75
N ARG A 649 20.51 28.62 9.43
CA ARG A 649 20.26 28.27 10.83
C ARG A 649 19.22 27.16 10.89
N ILE A 650 19.56 26.06 11.55
CA ILE A 650 18.67 24.91 11.75
C ILE A 650 18.46 24.78 13.25
N GLY A 651 17.22 25.07 13.70
CA GLY A 651 16.91 25.19 15.12
C GLY A 651 17.78 26.27 15.77
N ASN A 652 18.61 25.86 16.74
CA ASN A 652 19.52 26.74 17.48
C ASN A 652 20.98 26.69 16.98
N ASN A 653 21.26 26.05 15.84
CA ASN A 653 22.63 25.88 15.32
C ASN A 653 22.80 26.65 14.01
N ASN A 654 23.85 27.45 13.91
CA ASN A 654 24.17 28.24 12.72
C ASN A 654 25.27 27.55 11.90
N PHE A 655 25.07 27.53 10.59
CA PHE A 655 26.01 26.97 9.63
C PHE A 655 26.33 28.01 8.56
N LYS A 656 27.61 28.04 8.18
CA LYS A 656 28.08 28.71 6.98
C LYS A 656 28.06 27.72 5.81
N ILE A 657 27.71 28.22 4.64
CA ILE A 657 27.72 27.44 3.40
C ILE A 657 29.09 27.60 2.74
N ASN A 658 29.75 26.46 2.52
CA ASN A 658 31.08 26.40 1.90
C ASN A 658 31.00 26.27 0.36
N GLY A 659 29.79 26.33 -0.19
CA GLY A 659 29.49 26.22 -1.61
C GLY A 659 28.98 24.84 -2.05
N PRO A 660 28.73 24.68 -3.36
CA PRO A 660 28.06 23.49 -3.92
C PRO A 660 28.96 22.26 -4.00
N CYS A 661 28.38 21.10 -3.72
CA CYS A 661 29.06 19.80 -3.78
C CYS A 661 29.21 19.30 -5.23
N THR A 662 30.45 19.02 -5.64
CA THR A 662 30.73 18.39 -6.94
C THR A 662 30.43 16.90 -6.90
N ARG A 663 29.63 16.44 -7.86
CA ARG A 663 29.16 15.05 -7.97
C ARG A 663 29.97 14.24 -8.95
N CYS A 664 30.00 12.94 -8.69
CA CYS A 664 30.65 11.93 -9.51
C CYS A 664 29.75 10.69 -9.61
N GLN A 665 30.21 9.65 -10.31
CA GLN A 665 29.50 8.37 -10.51
C GLN A 665 28.98 7.66 -9.24
N MET A 666 29.32 8.13 -8.04
CA MET A 666 28.74 7.64 -6.79
C MET A 666 27.22 7.81 -6.74
N ILE A 667 26.68 8.93 -7.28
CA ILE A 667 25.23 9.16 -7.29
C ILE A 667 24.49 8.26 -8.29
N CYS A 668 25.21 7.54 -9.14
CA CYS A 668 24.62 6.58 -10.08
C CYS A 668 24.40 5.19 -9.46
N ILE A 669 24.70 5.01 -8.17
CA ILE A 669 24.58 3.72 -7.49
C ILE A 669 23.30 3.75 -6.66
N ASP A 670 22.40 2.82 -6.94
CA ASP A 670 21.22 2.65 -6.10
C ASP A 670 21.63 2.23 -4.69
N GLN A 671 21.12 2.93 -3.68
CA GLN A 671 21.51 2.68 -2.29
C GLN A 671 20.69 1.55 -1.64
N ILE A 672 19.70 0.99 -2.34
CA ILE A 672 18.90 -0.17 -1.93
C ILE A 672 19.34 -1.44 -2.69
N THR A 673 19.50 -1.39 -4.02
CA THR A 673 19.87 -2.59 -4.81
C THR A 673 21.37 -2.77 -4.97
N GLY A 674 22.16 -1.69 -4.93
CA GLY A 674 23.60 -1.70 -5.24
C GLY A 674 23.94 -1.74 -6.72
N GLU A 675 22.92 -1.66 -7.59
CA GLU A 675 23.10 -1.57 -9.03
C GLU A 675 23.63 -0.19 -9.44
N LYS A 676 24.39 -0.16 -10.54
CA LYS A 676 25.01 1.06 -11.06
C LYS A 676 24.37 1.43 -12.40
N THR A 677 23.60 2.51 -12.39
CA THR A 677 22.98 3.12 -13.56
C THR A 677 23.90 4.19 -14.18
N ILE A 678 23.40 4.94 -15.16
CA ILE A 678 24.00 6.20 -15.63
C ILE A 678 23.36 7.43 -14.98
N GLU A 679 22.09 7.32 -14.57
CA GLU A 679 21.35 8.39 -13.90
C GLU A 679 21.57 8.44 -12.38
N PRO A 680 21.47 9.63 -11.75
CA PRO A 680 21.02 10.91 -12.30
C PRO A 680 22.17 11.78 -12.87
N LEU A 681 23.38 11.24 -13.00
CA LEU A 681 24.56 12.03 -13.39
C LEU A 681 24.54 12.46 -14.85
N ARG A 682 23.96 11.65 -15.77
CA ARG A 682 23.73 12.05 -17.16
C ARG A 682 22.81 13.27 -17.23
N THR A 683 21.62 13.16 -16.64
CA THR A 683 20.66 14.29 -16.62
C THR A 683 21.25 15.52 -15.93
N LEU A 684 22.02 15.35 -14.83
CA LEU A 684 22.72 16.47 -14.19
C LEU A 684 23.75 17.13 -15.12
N ALA A 685 24.53 16.35 -15.88
CA ALA A 685 25.48 16.87 -16.85
C ALA A 685 24.79 17.68 -17.96
N GLU A 686 23.68 17.17 -18.48
CA GLU A 686 22.89 17.80 -19.53
C GLU A 686 22.25 19.12 -19.07
N LYS A 687 21.55 19.10 -17.91
CA LYS A 687 20.82 20.29 -17.42
C LYS A 687 21.73 21.41 -16.91
N PHE A 688 22.96 21.10 -16.51
CA PHE A 688 23.91 22.08 -15.98
C PHE A 688 25.14 22.30 -16.87
N HIS A 689 25.05 21.98 -18.16
CA HIS A 689 26.12 22.20 -19.15
C HIS A 689 27.49 21.67 -18.71
N GLY A 690 27.53 20.42 -18.24
CA GLY A 690 28.73 19.75 -17.72
C GLY A 690 29.12 20.13 -16.29
N LYS A 691 28.47 21.11 -15.64
CA LYS A 691 28.73 21.47 -14.24
C LYS A 691 28.04 20.48 -13.30
N LEU A 692 28.74 19.40 -12.95
CA LEU A 692 28.27 18.35 -12.03
C LEU A 692 28.18 18.84 -10.57
N LYS A 693 27.35 19.83 -10.26
CA LYS A 693 27.19 20.42 -8.92
C LYS A 693 25.76 20.21 -8.42
N PHE A 694 25.61 19.69 -7.20
CA PHE A 694 24.29 19.41 -6.61
C PHE A 694 24.36 19.31 -5.08
N GLY A 695 23.41 19.90 -4.35
CA GLY A 695 23.49 20.09 -2.90
C GLY A 695 24.67 20.97 -2.44
N ILE A 696 24.69 21.31 -1.16
CA ILE A 696 25.66 22.27 -0.57
C ILE A 696 26.40 21.71 0.63
N TYR A 697 27.63 22.16 0.82
CA TYR A 697 28.44 21.85 1.98
C TYR A 697 28.22 22.84 3.12
N LEU A 698 28.02 22.32 4.32
CA LEU A 698 27.86 23.14 5.53
C LEU A 698 29.06 22.94 6.48
N THR A 699 29.47 24.04 7.11
CA THR A 699 30.32 24.06 8.29
C THR A 699 29.58 24.76 9.42
N ARG A 700 29.51 24.15 10.59
CA ARG A 700 28.89 24.74 11.77
C ARG A 700 29.76 25.86 12.34
N LEU A 701 29.12 26.94 12.79
CA LEU A 701 29.82 28.11 13.36
C LEU A 701 30.07 27.98 14.87
N GLU A 702 29.26 27.20 15.62
CA GLU A 702 29.51 26.96 17.04
C GLU A 702 30.43 25.75 17.29
N ASN A 703 31.43 25.95 18.16
CA ASN A 703 32.35 24.89 18.62
C ASN A 703 31.88 24.16 19.91
N THR A 704 30.69 24.46 20.42
CA THR A 704 30.10 23.81 21.60
C THR A 704 29.32 22.55 21.24
N GLN A 705 29.03 21.67 22.22
CA GLN A 705 28.07 20.58 21.98
C GLN A 705 26.72 21.17 21.59
N GLY A 706 26.07 20.55 20.61
CA GLY A 706 24.76 20.93 20.12
C GLY A 706 23.96 19.70 19.70
N MET A 707 22.72 19.92 19.29
CA MET A 707 21.82 18.87 18.84
C MET A 707 21.01 19.40 17.67
N LEU A 708 20.80 18.56 16.65
CA LEU A 708 19.76 18.77 15.63
C LEU A 708 18.60 17.83 15.93
N LYS A 709 17.39 18.33 15.71
CA LYS A 709 16.16 17.54 15.76
C LYS A 709 15.50 17.50 14.38
N ILE A 710 14.91 16.36 14.03
CA ILE A 710 13.98 16.30 12.90
C ILE A 710 12.83 17.27 13.18
N GLY A 711 12.54 18.12 12.20
CA GLY A 711 11.55 19.18 12.30
C GLY A 711 12.02 20.50 12.88
N ASP A 712 13.32 20.68 13.15
CA ASP A 712 13.89 21.99 13.43
C ASP A 712 13.59 22.98 12.29
N HIS A 713 13.11 24.19 12.64
CA HIS A 713 12.88 25.25 11.68
C HIS A 713 14.20 25.69 11.00
N ILE A 714 14.12 25.87 9.69
CA ILE A 714 15.23 26.32 8.85
C ILE A 714 15.04 27.81 8.53
N TYR A 715 16.09 28.59 8.72
CA TYR A 715 16.17 29.99 8.32
C TYR A 715 17.41 30.16 7.45
N CYS A 716 17.25 30.71 6.25
CA CYS A 716 18.32 30.90 5.28
C CYS A 716 18.47 32.37 4.91
N SER A 717 19.70 32.78 4.60
CA SER A 717 20.07 34.09 4.05
C SER A 717 21.13 33.91 2.97
#